data_AF-A0A928H8R3-F1
#
_entry.id   AF-A0A928H8R3-F1
#
_cell.length_a   1.000
_cell.length_b   1.000
_cell.length_c   1.000
_cell.angle_alpha   90.00
_cell.angle_beta   90.00
_cell.angle_gamma   90.00
#
_symmetry.space_group_name_H-M   'P 1'
#
loop_
_entity.id
_entity.type
_entity.pdbx_description
1 polymer ?
#
loop_
_entity_poly.entity_id
_entity_poly.type
_entity_poly.pdbx_seq_one_letter_code
_entity_poly.pdbx_strand_id
1 'polypeptide(L)'
;MNIEKHNTESRIEEEEGSGFAPFVSVLMPSLNTVRYIREALDSVVNQTLKNIEIICIDAGSTDGTREIIAEYAGRDKRVRVIDSSVRSYGYQMNLGLAAAKGRYIGIVEPDDHVLPEMYEELYDRAIAGDADIVKGNCNFFTADEDGTVVSQHCSLFLGWGGGKYERVFDVADSPEVIKEGTLGTWSGIYRRKLLMENHVRYNESAGASFQDTGFFFQTALFARRFIAVEKAYYNYRTDNPASSRNDKSKLMALWKEYEFLFDWLSGYSDKRRLSVFEPYIQGRFFSGNLWLIGRIGLESSAELVDMVKRRFLESVTAGIVRRRHMPAGEWNTLVSWTKNDIPGSSRCRISVVVPCFNVDRYVEACLDSVLGQTLNELECLCVDDGSTDNTVEIIRRYAEKDPRIRLIEQPHMGVYEARNRAMREARGEFIAFMDPDDLYPSKDVLARLYSSAKDNGLLASGGSLQTFTPDGKVSYVQKPKNTFKIEKTMRFSEYQWALAYVRFIYSRALLQRLEICFPPFGRFQDPPFMAAALIAAEEFRAIPDIVYSYRIGYKKVDWKSGDCIRFRDALKGIGMLASQAAQADLPGLMECAESELAAHLNRVVKPDEGMLATCADELAAVRETIARFKVESKCLSEKNMACSRNRKISVLKIFLPYSFMRWWVAKRYGYAWPESKGIKGLLPFFLVSSLLNRTSTDRSLVKYLLPYGIMCERMFTQYGYTEWNGVPLDARHSSHPSKFVSRRSLLPFGVVLFLDKYSQK
;
A
#
# COMPACT_ATOMS: atom_id res chain seq x y z
N MET A 1 25.46 12.74 27.89
CA MET A 1 26.36 13.35 26.89
C MET A 1 27.84 13.03 27.13
N ASN A 2 28.37 12.95 28.36
CA ASN A 2 29.81 12.66 28.57
C ASN A 2 30.18 11.17 28.71
N ILE A 3 29.22 10.26 28.91
CA ILE A 3 29.50 8.81 29.08
C ILE A 3 29.47 8.07 27.72
N GLU A 4 28.75 8.59 26.71
CA GLU A 4 28.71 7.99 25.37
C GLU A 4 29.91 8.38 24.50
N LYS A 5 30.48 9.59 24.66
CA LYS A 5 31.67 10.01 23.88
C LYS A 5 32.89 9.09 24.09
N HIS A 6 33.15 8.70 25.34
CA HIS A 6 34.29 7.84 25.66
C HIS A 6 34.18 6.41 25.10
N ASN A 7 32.97 5.87 24.95
CA ASN A 7 32.77 4.53 24.39
C ASN A 7 32.87 4.51 22.85
N THR A 8 32.67 5.66 22.21
CA THR A 8 32.87 5.84 20.77
C THR A 8 34.35 6.07 20.47
N GLU A 9 35.03 6.92 21.25
CA GLU A 9 36.48 7.17 21.15
C GLU A 9 37.28 5.87 21.37
N SER A 10 36.94 5.06 22.38
CA SER A 10 37.66 3.80 22.64
C SER A 10 37.46 2.72 21.56
N ARG A 11 36.30 2.71 20.87
CA ARG A 11 36.04 1.81 19.73
C ARG A 11 36.73 2.26 18.45
N ILE A 12 36.91 3.56 18.26
CA ILE A 12 37.68 4.13 17.16
C ILE A 12 39.16 3.84 17.36
N GLU A 13 39.68 3.99 18.59
CA GLU A 13 41.08 3.70 18.94
C GLU A 13 41.45 2.21 18.83
N GLU A 14 40.54 1.28 19.21
CA GLU A 14 40.77 -0.17 19.03
C GLU A 14 40.82 -0.59 17.54
N GLU A 15 40.13 0.12 16.64
CA GLU A 15 40.15 -0.17 15.19
C GLU A 15 41.30 0.54 14.44
N GLU A 16 41.71 1.73 14.88
CA GLU A 16 42.88 2.44 14.34
C GLU A 16 44.20 1.67 14.53
N GLY A 17 44.27 0.79 15.55
CA GLY A 17 45.39 -0.10 15.80
C GLY A 17 45.62 -1.21 14.77
N SER A 18 44.73 -1.38 13.77
CA SER A 18 44.80 -2.50 12.80
C SER A 18 45.56 -2.23 11.50
N GLY A 19 46.00 -0.99 11.24
CA GLY A 19 46.84 -0.65 10.08
C GLY A 19 46.25 -0.99 8.69
N PHE A 20 45.75 0.05 7.99
CA PHE A 20 45.43 0.06 6.54
C PHE A 20 44.03 -0.33 6.02
N ALA A 21 42.94 -0.22 6.80
CA ALA A 21 41.59 -0.23 6.21
C ALA A 21 41.02 1.21 6.12
N PRO A 22 40.66 1.72 4.92
CA PRO A 22 39.99 3.01 4.82
C PRO A 22 38.62 2.97 5.51
N PHE A 23 38.15 4.10 6.02
CA PHE A 23 36.81 4.19 6.61
C PHE A 23 35.74 4.21 5.51
N VAL A 24 35.98 4.95 4.43
CA VAL A 24 35.09 5.06 3.28
C VAL A 24 35.86 4.82 1.98
N SER A 25 35.34 3.97 1.11
CA SER A 25 35.75 3.92 -0.31
C SER A 25 34.79 4.76 -1.13
N VAL A 26 35.31 5.79 -1.79
CA VAL A 26 34.53 6.65 -2.69
C VAL A 26 34.69 6.14 -4.11
N LEU A 27 33.60 5.71 -4.73
CA LEU A 27 33.57 5.24 -6.11
C LEU A 27 33.21 6.38 -7.06
N MET A 28 33.99 6.54 -8.13
CA MET A 28 33.80 7.58 -9.15
C MET A 28 33.86 6.94 -10.55
N PRO A 29 32.72 6.56 -11.16
CA PRO A 29 32.70 6.08 -12.54
C PRO A 29 32.99 7.24 -13.50
N SER A 30 33.74 7.02 -14.58
CA SER A 30 34.08 8.08 -15.54
C SER A 30 34.02 7.61 -16.99
N LEU A 31 33.42 8.45 -17.84
CA LEU A 31 33.45 8.28 -19.29
C LEU A 31 33.25 9.65 -19.97
N ASN A 32 34.32 10.20 -20.53
CA ASN A 32 34.31 11.45 -21.29
C ASN A 32 33.67 12.64 -20.54
N THR A 33 34.21 12.95 -19.35
CA THR A 33 33.75 14.03 -18.47
C THR A 33 34.83 15.06 -18.19
N VAL A 34 35.72 15.32 -19.17
CA VAL A 34 36.91 16.18 -19.01
C VAL A 34 36.58 17.57 -18.47
N ARG A 35 35.40 18.09 -18.81
CA ARG A 35 34.92 19.40 -18.38
C ARG A 35 34.65 19.49 -16.87
N TYR A 36 34.29 18.38 -16.23
CA TYR A 36 33.74 18.38 -14.88
C TYR A 36 34.58 17.57 -13.88
N ILE A 37 35.31 16.55 -14.36
CA ILE A 37 36.00 15.58 -13.50
C ILE A 37 37.00 16.23 -12.52
N ARG A 38 37.60 17.37 -12.88
CA ARG A 38 38.53 18.10 -12.01
C ARG A 38 37.82 18.64 -10.77
N GLU A 39 36.67 19.30 -10.94
CA GLU A 39 35.84 19.81 -9.85
C GLU A 39 35.37 18.68 -8.93
N ALA A 40 34.91 17.57 -9.53
CA ALA A 40 34.49 16.39 -8.79
C ALA A 40 35.63 15.82 -7.94
N LEU A 41 36.82 15.62 -8.53
CA LEU A 41 38.00 15.11 -7.83
C LEU A 41 38.48 16.06 -6.73
N ASP A 42 38.50 17.37 -6.99
CA ASP A 42 38.86 18.38 -5.99
C ASP A 42 37.93 18.29 -4.77
N SER A 43 36.63 18.07 -4.97
CA SER A 43 35.68 17.95 -3.87
C SER A 43 35.88 16.71 -2.99
N VAL A 44 36.35 15.60 -3.57
CA VAL A 44 36.57 14.34 -2.86
C VAL A 44 37.96 14.30 -2.20
N VAL A 45 39.00 14.80 -2.88
CA VAL A 45 40.36 14.86 -2.33
C VAL A 45 40.44 15.80 -1.12
N ASN A 46 39.66 16.88 -1.13
CA ASN A 46 39.64 17.88 -0.05
C ASN A 46 38.71 17.52 1.13
N GLN A 47 38.11 16.32 1.16
CA GLN A 47 37.26 15.89 2.27
C GLN A 47 37.96 15.99 3.63
N THR A 48 37.22 16.36 4.68
CA THR A 48 37.75 16.47 6.05
C THR A 48 38.15 15.09 6.59
N LEU A 49 37.37 14.05 6.29
CA LEU A 49 37.72 12.66 6.55
C LEU A 49 38.92 12.23 5.69
N LYS A 50 40.11 12.14 6.30
CA LYS A 50 41.34 11.79 5.56
C LYS A 50 41.50 10.31 5.28
N ASN A 51 40.98 9.45 6.16
CA ASN A 51 41.05 7.99 6.01
C ASN A 51 40.01 7.46 5.01
N ILE A 52 40.15 7.88 3.76
CA ILE A 52 39.33 7.44 2.63
C ILE A 52 40.23 6.91 1.51
N GLU A 53 39.68 6.01 0.70
CA GLU A 53 40.24 5.71 -0.62
C GLU A 53 39.29 6.22 -1.71
N ILE A 54 39.84 6.63 -2.85
CA ILE A 54 39.11 7.18 -3.98
C ILE A 54 39.39 6.28 -5.17
N ILE A 55 38.36 5.63 -5.69
CA ILE A 55 38.48 4.65 -6.77
C ILE A 55 37.79 5.24 -8.00
N CYS A 56 38.60 5.72 -8.94
CA CYS A 56 38.13 6.20 -10.23
C CYS A 56 38.09 5.02 -11.20
N ILE A 57 36.92 4.73 -11.77
CA ILE A 57 36.73 3.63 -12.72
C ILE A 57 36.45 4.22 -14.10
N ASP A 58 37.43 4.17 -15.00
CA ASP A 58 37.31 4.79 -16.33
C ASP A 58 36.92 3.78 -17.40
N ALA A 59 35.88 4.05 -18.17
CA ALA A 59 35.41 3.19 -19.26
C ALA A 59 36.01 3.50 -20.64
N GLY A 60 37.30 3.86 -20.66
CA GLY A 60 38.04 4.15 -21.88
C GLY A 60 37.67 5.53 -22.44
N SER A 61 37.84 6.55 -21.61
CA SER A 61 37.68 7.96 -21.99
C SER A 61 38.74 8.36 -23.03
N THR A 62 38.36 9.25 -23.94
CA THR A 62 39.21 9.69 -25.07
C THR A 62 39.31 11.21 -25.18
N ASP A 63 38.79 11.95 -24.21
CA ASP A 63 38.63 13.41 -24.22
C ASP A 63 39.57 14.16 -23.28
N GLY A 64 40.51 13.47 -22.61
CA GLY A 64 41.36 14.04 -21.57
C GLY A 64 40.97 13.65 -20.14
N THR A 65 39.81 13.01 -19.93
CA THR A 65 39.33 12.62 -18.59
C THR A 65 40.32 11.69 -17.88
N ARG A 66 40.82 10.68 -18.59
CA ARG A 66 41.71 9.64 -18.03
C ARG A 66 43.07 10.21 -17.62
N GLU A 67 43.56 11.19 -18.38
CA GLU A 67 44.79 11.93 -18.13
C GLU A 67 44.67 12.79 -16.87
N ILE A 68 43.53 13.48 -16.68
CA ILE A 68 43.26 14.22 -15.44
C ILE A 68 43.22 13.25 -14.25
N ILE A 69 42.51 12.13 -14.36
CA ILE A 69 42.47 11.13 -13.28
C ILE A 69 43.89 10.61 -12.95
N ALA A 70 44.73 10.38 -13.96
CA ALA A 70 46.12 9.97 -13.77
C ALA A 70 46.97 11.04 -13.06
N GLU A 71 46.76 12.33 -13.38
CA GLU A 71 47.39 13.46 -12.71
C GLU A 71 47.10 13.44 -11.19
N TYR A 72 45.84 13.21 -10.80
CA TYR A 72 45.46 13.11 -9.38
C TYR A 72 46.04 11.87 -8.71
N ALA A 73 45.99 10.70 -9.36
CA ALA A 73 46.59 9.47 -8.83
C ALA A 73 48.11 9.59 -8.62
N GLY A 74 48.81 10.41 -9.43
CA GLY A 74 50.22 10.71 -9.24
C GLY A 74 50.53 11.63 -8.06
N ARG A 75 49.56 12.44 -7.62
CA ARG A 75 49.72 13.45 -6.55
C ARG A 75 49.16 12.99 -5.20
N ASP A 76 48.10 12.20 -5.19
CA ASP A 76 47.44 11.72 -3.98
C ASP A 76 47.34 10.19 -3.99
N LYS A 77 48.05 9.55 -3.05
CA LYS A 77 48.11 8.08 -2.93
C LYS A 77 46.78 7.42 -2.58
N ARG A 78 45.78 8.21 -2.14
CA ARG A 78 44.41 7.73 -1.89
C ARG A 78 43.63 7.50 -3.18
N VAL A 79 44.05 8.13 -4.29
CA VAL A 79 43.40 8.02 -5.59
C VAL A 79 43.96 6.83 -6.36
N ARG A 80 43.08 5.92 -6.76
CA ARG A 80 43.39 4.71 -7.53
C ARG A 80 42.53 4.66 -8.78
N VAL A 81 43.15 4.24 -9.89
CA VAL A 81 42.48 4.15 -11.18
C VAL A 81 42.27 2.69 -11.56
N ILE A 82 41.06 2.37 -12.04
CA ILE A 82 40.70 1.08 -12.61
C ILE A 82 40.20 1.33 -14.02
N ASP A 83 40.85 0.70 -14.99
CA ASP A 83 40.42 0.77 -16.39
C ASP A 83 39.36 -0.32 -16.64
N SER A 84 38.16 0.09 -17.02
CA SER A 84 37.06 -0.80 -17.38
C SER A 84 37.12 -1.16 -18.86
N SER A 85 37.07 -2.45 -19.16
CA SER A 85 36.96 -2.97 -20.53
C SER A 85 35.56 -2.84 -21.13
N VAL A 86 34.56 -2.43 -20.34
CA VAL A 86 33.15 -2.35 -20.76
C VAL A 86 32.60 -0.95 -20.49
N ARG A 87 31.97 -0.36 -21.52
CA ARG A 87 31.24 0.91 -21.44
C ARG A 87 29.84 0.74 -20.86
N SER A 88 29.79 0.37 -19.58
CA SER A 88 28.56 0.26 -18.79
C SER A 88 28.77 0.93 -17.44
N TYR A 89 27.83 1.76 -17.01
CA TYR A 89 27.87 2.36 -15.68
C TYR A 89 27.82 1.27 -14.60
N GLY A 90 26.90 0.32 -14.71
CA GLY A 90 26.76 -0.75 -13.73
C GLY A 90 28.00 -1.64 -13.65
N TYR A 91 28.65 -1.94 -14.78
CA TYR A 91 29.91 -2.71 -14.76
C TYR A 91 31.03 -1.94 -14.05
N GLN A 92 31.18 -0.64 -14.32
CA GLN A 92 32.16 0.20 -13.62
C GLN A 92 31.91 0.22 -12.11
N MET A 93 30.65 0.38 -11.70
CA MET A 93 30.28 0.37 -10.29
C MET A 93 30.56 -0.99 -9.64
N ASN A 94 30.25 -2.11 -10.31
CA ASN A 94 30.54 -3.45 -9.79
C ASN A 94 32.05 -3.70 -9.66
N LEU A 95 32.89 -3.22 -10.60
CA LEU A 95 34.36 -3.23 -10.45
C LEU A 95 34.80 -2.42 -9.22
N GLY A 96 34.24 -1.22 -9.05
CA GLY A 96 34.50 -0.37 -7.89
C GLY A 96 34.13 -1.05 -6.57
N LEU A 97 32.94 -1.64 -6.48
CA LEU A 97 32.46 -2.37 -5.30
C LEU A 97 33.37 -3.56 -4.95
N ALA A 98 33.83 -4.31 -5.96
CA ALA A 98 34.74 -5.43 -5.77
C ALA A 98 36.14 -4.97 -5.30
N ALA A 99 36.63 -3.83 -5.79
CA ALA A 99 37.94 -3.30 -5.45
C ALA A 99 37.97 -2.53 -4.12
N ALA A 100 36.83 -2.07 -3.63
CA ALA A 100 36.68 -1.30 -2.41
C ALA A 100 37.06 -2.09 -1.15
N LYS A 101 37.78 -1.41 -0.24
CA LYS A 101 38.27 -1.93 1.04
C LYS A 101 37.66 -1.20 2.24
N GLY A 102 36.97 -0.10 2.01
CA GLY A 102 36.40 0.77 3.01
C GLY A 102 35.29 0.09 3.80
N ARG A 103 35.15 0.43 5.08
CA ARG A 103 34.02 -0.05 5.91
C ARG A 103 32.68 0.35 5.30
N TYR A 104 32.63 1.55 4.73
CA TYR A 104 31.49 2.07 3.99
C TYR A 104 31.87 2.42 2.54
N ILE A 105 30.87 2.42 1.66
CA ILE A 105 30.97 2.82 0.27
C ILE A 105 30.24 4.14 0.07
N GLY A 106 30.92 5.15 -0.47
CA GLY A 106 30.35 6.38 -0.99
C GLY A 106 30.46 6.43 -2.51
N ILE A 107 29.63 7.23 -3.16
CA ILE A 107 29.60 7.37 -4.62
C ILE A 107 29.55 8.85 -4.97
N VAL A 108 30.38 9.28 -5.92
CA VAL A 108 30.33 10.62 -6.51
C VAL A 108 30.34 10.49 -8.02
N GLU A 109 29.33 11.07 -8.66
CA GLU A 109 29.29 11.16 -10.13
C GLU A 109 30.35 12.14 -10.62
N PRO A 110 30.94 11.89 -11.80
CA PRO A 110 32.10 12.63 -12.30
C PRO A 110 31.78 14.07 -12.73
N ASP A 111 30.50 14.46 -12.76
CA ASP A 111 30.00 15.79 -13.07
C ASP A 111 29.38 16.54 -11.87
N ASP A 112 29.40 15.91 -10.70
CA ASP A 112 28.88 16.43 -9.44
C ASP A 112 30.02 16.81 -8.49
N HIS A 113 29.68 17.48 -7.38
CA HIS A 113 30.63 17.73 -6.29
C HIS A 113 29.96 17.62 -4.92
N VAL A 114 30.78 17.38 -3.90
CA VAL A 114 30.32 17.17 -2.51
C VAL A 114 30.89 18.22 -1.55
N LEU A 115 30.16 18.54 -0.48
CA LEU A 115 30.66 19.41 0.58
C LEU A 115 31.87 18.77 1.29
N PRO A 116 32.88 19.56 1.72
CA PRO A 116 34.11 19.03 2.34
C PRO A 116 33.89 18.09 3.52
N GLU A 117 32.83 18.30 4.28
CA GLU A 117 32.50 17.58 5.50
C GLU A 117 31.56 16.37 5.29
N MET A 118 31.15 16.09 4.05
CA MET A 118 30.15 15.05 3.74
C MET A 118 30.51 13.70 4.33
N TYR A 119 31.68 13.15 4.01
CA TYR A 119 32.00 11.79 4.43
C TYR A 119 32.33 11.67 5.91
N GLU A 120 32.91 12.70 6.52
CA GLU A 120 33.13 12.75 7.97
C GLU A 120 31.80 12.71 8.72
N GLU A 121 30.89 13.63 8.40
CA GLU A 121 29.61 13.74 9.07
C GLU A 121 28.68 12.54 8.85
N LEU A 122 28.71 11.94 7.66
CA LEU A 122 27.95 10.72 7.38
C LEU A 122 28.57 9.51 8.08
N TYR A 123 29.91 9.39 8.11
CA TYR A 123 30.61 8.30 8.79
C TYR A 123 30.38 8.33 10.30
N ASP A 124 30.49 9.50 10.93
CA ASP A 124 30.26 9.68 12.37
C ASP A 124 28.86 9.20 12.77
N ARG A 125 27.84 9.57 11.98
CA ARG A 125 26.46 9.11 12.18
C ARG A 125 26.32 7.61 11.95
N ALA A 126 27.03 7.07 10.96
CA ALA A 126 27.01 5.64 10.67
C ALA A 126 27.61 4.82 11.82
N ILE A 127 28.70 5.29 12.43
CA ILE A 127 29.32 4.64 13.58
C ILE A 127 28.46 4.82 14.83
N ALA A 128 28.03 6.05 15.14
CA ALA A 128 27.21 6.34 16.32
C ALA A 128 25.89 5.57 16.30
N GLY A 129 25.27 5.46 15.13
CA GLY A 129 24.01 4.74 14.94
C GLY A 129 24.17 3.27 14.57
N ASP A 130 25.39 2.73 14.46
CA ASP A 130 25.66 1.41 13.85
C ASP A 130 24.82 1.21 12.58
N ALA A 131 24.80 2.21 11.70
CA ALA A 131 23.89 2.25 10.57
C ALA A 131 24.37 1.37 9.41
N ASP A 132 23.41 0.77 8.71
CA ASP A 132 23.61 0.11 7.43
C ASP A 132 23.75 1.13 6.31
N ILE A 133 22.93 2.19 6.37
CA ILE A 133 22.87 3.25 5.37
C ILE A 133 22.69 4.59 6.09
N VAL A 134 23.46 5.59 5.66
CA VAL A 134 23.25 7.00 6.05
C VAL A 134 23.16 7.83 4.79
N LYS A 135 22.09 8.62 4.64
CA LYS A 135 21.88 9.48 3.46
C LYS A 135 21.53 10.90 3.87
N GLY A 136 22.16 11.88 3.24
CA GLY A 136 21.80 13.29 3.32
C GLY A 136 20.88 13.74 2.18
N ASN A 137 20.42 14.98 2.26
CA ASN A 137 19.73 15.66 1.16
C ASN A 137 20.74 16.12 0.08
N CYS A 138 20.24 16.78 -0.96
CA CYS A 138 21.10 17.32 -2.01
C CYS A 138 20.66 18.73 -2.43
N ASN A 139 21.51 19.41 -3.20
CA ASN A 139 21.13 20.59 -3.95
C ASN A 139 21.23 20.28 -5.45
N PHE A 140 20.29 20.76 -6.24
CA PHE A 140 20.40 20.78 -7.70
C PHE A 140 21.02 22.09 -8.14
N PHE A 141 22.03 22.04 -9.00
CA PHE A 141 22.69 23.26 -9.46
C PHE A 141 22.97 23.29 -10.96
N THR A 142 23.08 24.50 -11.50
CA THR A 142 23.56 24.81 -12.86
C THR A 142 24.64 25.87 -12.77
N ALA A 143 25.61 25.84 -13.68
CA ALA A 143 26.68 26.82 -13.82
C ALA A 143 26.75 27.32 -15.27
N ASP A 144 26.48 28.61 -15.46
CA ASP A 144 26.56 29.25 -16.78
C ASP A 144 28.02 29.46 -17.21
N GLU A 145 28.26 29.72 -18.50
CA GLU A 145 29.60 29.94 -19.06
C GLU A 145 30.33 31.16 -18.46
N ASP A 146 29.58 32.11 -17.88
CA ASP A 146 30.11 33.29 -17.19
C ASP A 146 30.47 33.04 -15.71
N GLY A 147 30.24 31.81 -15.21
CA GLY A 147 30.50 31.40 -13.83
C GLY A 147 29.33 31.62 -12.86
N THR A 148 28.16 32.07 -13.34
CA THR A 148 26.97 32.21 -12.50
C THR A 148 26.44 30.83 -12.08
N VAL A 149 26.28 30.60 -10.77
CA VAL A 149 25.75 29.36 -10.21
C VAL A 149 24.35 29.56 -9.63
N VAL A 150 23.38 28.79 -10.10
CA VAL A 150 22.04 28.70 -9.50
C VAL A 150 21.92 27.37 -8.78
N SER A 151 21.46 27.40 -7.53
CA SER A 151 21.32 26.19 -6.70
C SER A 151 19.96 26.16 -6.00
N GLN A 152 19.32 24.99 -6.01
CA GLN A 152 18.04 24.73 -5.37
C GLN A 152 18.14 23.53 -4.44
N HIS A 153 17.72 23.70 -3.19
CA HIS A 153 17.67 22.62 -2.23
C HIS A 153 16.64 21.55 -2.65
N CYS A 154 17.04 20.27 -2.58
CA CYS A 154 16.19 19.12 -2.83
C CYS A 154 16.18 18.19 -1.62
N SER A 155 15.02 18.12 -0.97
CA SER A 155 14.77 17.15 0.09
C SER A 155 14.49 15.78 -0.52
N LEU A 156 15.44 14.85 -0.39
CA LEU A 156 15.29 13.48 -0.88
C LEU A 156 14.33 12.66 -0.01
N PHE A 157 13.93 13.21 1.14
CA PHE A 157 13.10 12.55 2.16
C PHE A 157 11.84 13.36 2.49
N LEU A 158 11.32 14.15 1.54
CA LEU A 158 10.18 15.06 1.73
C LEU A 158 8.96 14.37 2.38
N GLY A 159 8.72 13.09 2.09
CA GLY A 159 7.63 12.29 2.67
C GLY A 159 7.83 11.83 4.13
N TRP A 160 8.96 12.14 4.77
CA TRP A 160 9.29 11.66 6.12
C TRP A 160 8.75 12.52 7.25
N GLY A 161 8.22 13.70 6.91
CA GLY A 161 7.55 14.58 7.86
C GLY A 161 8.42 14.93 9.07
N GLY A 162 9.65 15.43 8.90
CA GLY A 162 10.51 16.05 9.92
C GLY A 162 10.95 15.22 11.13
N GLY A 163 10.16 14.26 11.62
CA GLY A 163 10.35 13.56 12.88
C GLY A 163 11.24 12.32 12.83
N LYS A 164 11.73 11.96 11.64
CA LYS A 164 12.59 10.78 11.40
C LYS A 164 14.04 11.13 11.05
N TYR A 165 14.36 12.39 10.77
CA TYR A 165 15.75 12.82 10.60
C TYR A 165 16.56 12.54 11.88
N GLU A 166 17.85 12.21 11.69
CA GLU A 166 18.81 11.96 12.78
C GLU A 166 18.41 10.80 13.72
N ARG A 167 17.60 9.84 13.22
CA ARG A 167 17.20 8.64 13.96
C ARG A 167 17.48 7.38 13.16
N VAL A 168 17.80 6.32 13.89
CA VAL A 168 17.91 4.96 13.34
C VAL A 168 16.51 4.35 13.27
N PHE A 169 16.15 3.81 12.11
CA PHE A 169 14.91 3.04 11.93
C PHE A 169 15.07 1.98 10.83
N ASP A 170 14.18 0.99 10.80
CA ASP A 170 14.09 0.00 9.73
C ASP A 170 13.19 0.53 8.61
N VAL A 171 13.65 0.48 7.36
CA VAL A 171 12.88 0.91 6.18
C VAL A 171 11.54 0.14 6.06
N ALA A 172 11.48 -1.11 6.52
CA ALA A 172 10.24 -1.91 6.54
C ALA A 172 9.16 -1.35 7.48
N ASP A 173 9.55 -0.61 8.53
CA ASP A 173 8.60 0.02 9.45
C ASP A 173 8.02 1.31 8.85
N SER A 174 8.56 1.75 7.71
CA SER A 174 8.23 3.02 7.07
C SER A 174 8.37 2.95 5.54
N PRO A 175 7.78 1.95 4.86
CA PRO A 175 7.99 1.71 3.43
C PRO A 175 7.46 2.85 2.56
N GLU A 176 6.61 3.74 3.11
CA GLU A 176 6.17 4.96 2.45
C GLU A 176 7.31 5.90 2.03
N VAL A 177 8.51 5.78 2.62
CA VAL A 177 9.71 6.46 2.10
C VAL A 177 9.92 6.21 0.63
N ILE A 178 9.71 4.97 0.19
CA ILE A 178 9.98 4.55 -1.19
C ILE A 178 9.10 5.34 -2.16
N LYS A 179 7.86 5.63 -1.77
CA LYS A 179 6.86 6.31 -2.61
C LYS A 179 7.32 7.69 -3.06
N GLU A 180 7.90 8.47 -2.15
CA GLU A 180 8.16 9.91 -2.33
C GLU A 180 9.64 10.26 -2.37
N GLY A 181 10.52 9.34 -1.95
CA GLY A 181 11.96 9.57 -1.92
C GLY A 181 12.62 9.52 -3.30
N THR A 182 13.73 10.22 -3.44
CA THR A 182 14.61 10.11 -4.61
C THR A 182 15.52 8.89 -4.45
N LEU A 183 15.61 8.06 -5.49
CA LEU A 183 16.33 6.77 -5.46
C LEU A 183 17.84 6.89 -5.73
N GLY A 184 18.39 8.11 -5.69
CA GLY A 184 19.79 8.36 -6.07
C GLY A 184 20.75 7.68 -5.10
N THR A 185 21.75 6.99 -5.63
CA THR A 185 22.71 6.23 -4.81
C THR A 185 23.78 7.12 -4.18
N TRP A 186 24.10 8.24 -4.81
CA TRP A 186 25.20 9.14 -4.48
C TRP A 186 25.04 9.96 -3.18
N SER A 187 23.82 10.14 -2.64
CA SER A 187 23.59 11.05 -1.52
C SER A 187 24.00 10.53 -0.12
N GLY A 188 24.74 9.42 -0.06
CA GLY A 188 25.05 8.79 1.23
C GLY A 188 26.12 7.73 1.16
N ILE A 189 26.24 6.99 2.26
CA ILE A 189 27.18 5.89 2.41
C ILE A 189 26.47 4.57 2.80
N TYR A 190 27.02 3.46 2.31
CA TYR A 190 26.45 2.12 2.46
C TYR A 190 27.46 1.19 3.13
N ARG A 191 27.03 0.43 4.14
CA ARG A 191 27.90 -0.54 4.83
C ARG A 191 28.36 -1.60 3.84
N ARG A 192 29.68 -1.67 3.58
CA ARG A 192 30.26 -2.60 2.60
C ARG A 192 29.90 -4.05 2.89
N LYS A 193 29.94 -4.44 4.17
CA LYS A 193 29.58 -5.79 4.61
C LYS A 193 28.16 -6.19 4.18
N LEU A 194 27.19 -5.27 4.31
CA LEU A 194 25.81 -5.51 3.88
C LEU A 194 25.72 -5.72 2.37
N LEU A 195 26.48 -4.96 1.58
CA LEU A 195 26.50 -5.12 0.12
C LEU A 195 27.07 -6.49 -0.29
N MET A 196 28.21 -6.87 0.31
CA MET A 196 28.94 -8.09 -0.05
C MET A 196 28.20 -9.36 0.37
N GLU A 197 27.70 -9.42 1.62
CA GLU A 197 27.02 -10.61 2.16
C GLU A 197 25.70 -10.90 1.45
N ASN A 198 25.05 -9.86 0.90
CA ASN A 198 23.77 -9.99 0.22
C ASN A 198 23.88 -9.92 -1.31
N HIS A 199 25.11 -9.96 -1.84
CA HIS A 199 25.39 -9.93 -3.28
C HIS A 199 24.68 -8.78 -4.01
N VAL A 200 24.61 -7.61 -3.38
CA VAL A 200 24.04 -6.40 -3.98
C VAL A 200 24.91 -5.96 -5.15
N ARG A 201 24.30 -5.75 -6.31
CA ARG A 201 25.02 -5.36 -7.53
C ARG A 201 24.21 -4.42 -8.42
N TYR A 202 24.91 -3.64 -9.22
CA TYR A 202 24.30 -2.88 -10.30
C TYR A 202 23.99 -3.78 -11.50
N ASN A 203 22.95 -3.42 -12.25
CA ASN A 203 22.67 -3.99 -13.56
C ASN A 203 23.76 -3.56 -14.55
N GLU A 204 24.43 -4.50 -15.21
CA GLU A 204 25.54 -4.21 -16.15
C GLU A 204 25.05 -3.88 -17.57
N SER A 205 23.81 -3.41 -17.69
CA SER A 205 23.24 -2.92 -18.94
C SER A 205 24.15 -1.84 -19.58
N ALA A 206 24.15 -1.80 -20.92
CA ALA A 206 25.03 -0.89 -21.66
C ALA A 206 24.72 0.59 -21.38
N GLY A 207 25.77 1.41 -21.28
CA GLY A 207 25.67 2.84 -20.99
C GLY A 207 25.26 3.17 -19.54
N ALA A 208 24.83 4.41 -19.32
CA ALA A 208 24.41 4.94 -18.02
C ALA A 208 22.93 5.36 -18.09
N SER A 209 22.03 4.57 -17.50
CA SER A 209 20.59 4.84 -17.44
C SER A 209 19.95 4.05 -16.29
N PHE A 210 19.47 4.74 -15.25
CA PHE A 210 18.61 4.20 -14.18
C PHE A 210 19.17 3.06 -13.31
N GLN A 211 20.42 2.61 -13.48
CA GLN A 211 20.97 1.48 -12.70
C GLN A 211 21.11 1.77 -11.20
N ASP A 212 21.01 3.04 -10.81
CA ASP A 212 20.86 3.49 -9.42
C ASP A 212 19.56 2.97 -8.77
N THR A 213 18.50 2.78 -9.56
CA THR A 213 17.19 2.31 -9.13
C THR A 213 17.27 0.90 -8.54
N GLY A 214 17.81 -0.06 -9.27
CA GLY A 214 17.93 -1.45 -8.80
C GLY A 214 18.84 -1.56 -7.58
N PHE A 215 19.95 -0.81 -7.54
CA PHE A 215 20.85 -0.79 -6.38
C PHE A 215 20.16 -0.24 -5.12
N PHE A 216 19.42 0.86 -5.24
CA PHE A 216 18.69 1.42 -4.10
C PHE A 216 17.69 0.41 -3.52
N PHE A 217 16.90 -0.26 -4.37
CA PHE A 217 15.91 -1.21 -3.87
C PHE A 217 16.53 -2.44 -3.21
N GLN A 218 17.61 -2.98 -3.78
CA GLN A 218 18.38 -4.05 -3.15
C GLN A 218 18.88 -3.63 -1.76
N THR A 219 19.53 -2.46 -1.65
CA THR A 219 20.06 -1.99 -0.36
C THR A 219 18.98 -1.68 0.67
N ALA A 220 17.86 -1.07 0.26
CA ALA A 220 16.72 -0.77 1.14
C ALA A 220 16.06 -2.06 1.69
N LEU A 221 16.03 -3.13 0.89
CA LEU A 221 15.53 -4.44 1.33
C LEU A 221 16.42 -5.09 2.40
N PHE A 222 17.71 -4.83 2.43
CA PHE A 222 18.59 -5.42 3.45
C PHE A 222 18.82 -4.52 4.66
N ALA A 223 18.74 -3.19 4.48
CA ALA A 223 19.02 -2.24 5.54
C ALA A 223 17.98 -2.32 6.68
N ARG A 224 18.45 -2.62 7.89
CA ARG A 224 17.67 -2.62 9.13
C ARG A 224 17.89 -1.34 9.93
N ARG A 225 19.02 -0.67 9.69
CA ARG A 225 19.45 0.53 10.42
C ARG A 225 19.73 1.65 9.42
N PHE A 226 18.70 2.40 9.06
CA PHE A 226 18.80 3.54 8.15
C PHE A 226 18.80 4.85 8.94
N ILE A 227 19.61 5.81 8.52
CA ILE A 227 19.59 7.20 9.01
C ILE A 227 19.43 8.16 7.83
N ALA A 228 18.43 9.05 7.90
CA ALA A 228 18.37 10.23 7.02
C ALA A 228 18.91 11.45 7.76
N VAL A 229 19.61 12.31 7.00
CA VAL A 229 20.21 13.56 7.47
C VAL A 229 19.60 14.71 6.69
N GLU A 230 19.23 15.79 7.39
CA GLU A 230 18.54 16.93 6.79
C GLU A 230 19.47 17.80 5.94
N LYS A 231 20.75 17.85 6.31
CA LYS A 231 21.76 18.62 5.59
C LYS A 231 21.94 18.11 4.16
N ALA A 232 22.01 19.04 3.22
CA ALA A 232 22.30 18.76 1.82
C ALA A 232 23.80 18.78 1.57
N TYR A 233 24.43 17.61 1.56
CA TYR A 233 25.88 17.50 1.36
C TYR A 233 26.30 17.37 -0.10
N TYR A 234 25.39 16.89 -0.93
CA TYR A 234 25.70 16.53 -2.30
C TYR A 234 25.13 17.58 -3.26
N ASN A 235 25.95 18.10 -4.17
CA ASN A 235 25.54 19.06 -5.18
C ASN A 235 25.48 18.35 -6.53
N TYR A 236 24.25 18.16 -7.00
CA TYR A 236 23.93 17.41 -8.21
C TYR A 236 23.73 18.38 -9.38
N ARG A 237 24.51 18.21 -10.45
CA ARG A 237 24.55 19.08 -11.61
C ARG A 237 23.39 18.77 -12.58
N THR A 238 22.73 19.81 -13.09
CA THR A 238 21.54 19.64 -13.97
C THR A 238 21.67 20.22 -15.38
N ASP A 239 22.79 20.85 -15.72
CA ASP A 239 23.05 21.49 -17.01
C ASP A 239 23.91 20.66 -17.99
N ASN A 240 24.37 19.47 -17.59
CA ASN A 240 25.17 18.61 -18.45
C ASN A 240 24.34 18.10 -19.67
N PRO A 241 24.66 18.54 -20.91
CA PRO A 241 23.89 18.14 -22.09
C PRO A 241 24.03 16.65 -22.42
N ALA A 242 25.15 16.02 -22.04
CA ALA A 242 25.40 14.59 -22.23
C ALA A 242 24.72 13.71 -21.18
N SER A 243 23.99 14.30 -20.22
CA SER A 243 23.26 13.55 -19.20
C SER A 243 22.29 12.55 -19.85
N SER A 244 22.26 11.33 -19.31
CA SER A 244 21.32 10.28 -19.73
C SER A 244 19.87 10.72 -19.66
N ARG A 245 19.58 11.68 -18.78
CA ARG A 245 18.30 12.37 -18.70
C ARG A 245 17.88 12.84 -20.08
N ASN A 246 18.77 13.47 -20.86
CA ASN A 246 18.43 14.18 -22.11
C ASN A 246 18.30 13.29 -23.36
N ASP A 247 18.49 11.98 -23.24
CA ASP A 247 18.52 11.06 -24.38
C ASP A 247 17.18 10.35 -24.59
N LYS A 248 16.52 10.67 -25.72
CA LYS A 248 15.22 10.10 -26.11
C LYS A 248 15.28 8.61 -26.50
N SER A 249 16.46 8.08 -26.83
CA SER A 249 16.63 6.66 -27.17
C SER A 249 16.46 5.71 -25.97
N LYS A 250 16.41 6.28 -24.76
CA LYS A 250 16.36 5.53 -23.48
C LYS A 250 14.95 5.28 -22.95
N LEU A 251 13.93 5.40 -23.79
CA LEU A 251 12.51 5.17 -23.42
C LEU A 251 12.29 3.83 -22.69
N MET A 252 12.98 2.76 -23.13
CA MET A 252 12.85 1.43 -22.53
C MET A 252 13.89 1.11 -21.44
N ALA A 253 14.82 2.02 -21.15
CA ALA A 253 15.91 1.74 -20.22
C ALA A 253 15.41 1.53 -18.79
N LEU A 254 14.48 2.38 -18.32
CA LEU A 254 13.87 2.24 -17.00
C LEU A 254 13.06 0.94 -16.89
N TRP A 255 12.32 0.58 -17.94
CA TRP A 255 11.56 -0.67 -17.97
C TRP A 255 12.47 -1.89 -17.76
N LYS A 256 13.56 -1.98 -18.54
CA LYS A 256 14.53 -3.07 -18.46
C LYS A 256 15.24 -3.13 -17.10
N GLU A 257 15.48 -1.97 -16.49
CA GLU A 257 16.05 -1.93 -15.13
C GLU A 257 15.11 -2.56 -14.10
N TYR A 258 13.81 -2.27 -14.21
CA TYR A 258 12.84 -2.91 -13.33
C TYR A 258 12.62 -4.38 -13.65
N GLU A 259 12.72 -4.82 -14.91
CA GLU A 259 12.75 -6.26 -15.24
C GLU A 259 13.88 -6.97 -14.51
N PHE A 260 15.11 -6.44 -14.61
CA PHE A 260 16.25 -6.94 -13.83
C PHE A 260 15.97 -6.98 -12.33
N LEU A 261 15.38 -5.91 -11.78
CA LEU A 261 15.03 -5.86 -10.36
C LEU A 261 13.99 -6.91 -10.00
N PHE A 262 12.90 -7.06 -10.75
CA PHE A 262 11.85 -8.04 -10.47
C PHE A 262 12.37 -9.48 -10.58
N ASP A 263 13.25 -9.75 -11.55
CA ASP A 263 13.94 -11.04 -11.66
C ASP A 263 14.81 -11.29 -10.42
N TRP A 264 15.56 -10.30 -9.97
CA TRP A 264 16.36 -10.39 -8.74
C TRP A 264 15.47 -10.63 -7.50
N LEU A 265 14.33 -9.93 -7.39
CA LEU A 265 13.38 -10.05 -6.28
C LEU A 265 12.73 -11.43 -6.21
N SER A 266 12.60 -12.14 -7.33
CA SER A 266 12.07 -13.51 -7.35
C SER A 266 12.92 -14.46 -6.49
N GLY A 267 14.24 -14.27 -6.49
CA GLY A 267 15.21 -15.01 -5.69
C GLY A 267 15.39 -14.51 -4.25
N TYR A 268 14.77 -13.39 -3.86
CA TYR A 268 14.87 -12.85 -2.51
C TYR A 268 14.16 -13.76 -1.50
N SER A 269 14.88 -14.13 -0.43
CA SER A 269 14.47 -15.20 0.50
C SER A 269 13.45 -14.76 1.57
N ASP A 270 13.55 -13.53 2.09
CA ASP A 270 12.63 -13.02 3.12
C ASP A 270 11.31 -12.56 2.49
N LYS A 271 10.42 -13.51 2.21
CA LYS A 271 9.11 -13.24 1.58
C LYS A 271 8.22 -12.32 2.42
N ARG A 272 8.35 -12.33 3.75
CA ARG A 272 7.59 -11.44 4.63
C ARG A 272 8.03 -10.00 4.42
N ARG A 273 9.33 -9.74 4.42
CA ARG A 273 9.85 -8.39 4.15
C ARG A 273 9.54 -7.95 2.73
N LEU A 274 9.67 -8.85 1.75
CA LEU A 274 9.30 -8.56 0.36
C LEU A 274 7.84 -8.11 0.23
N SER A 275 6.91 -8.76 0.94
CA SER A 275 5.48 -8.40 0.90
C SER A 275 5.18 -6.96 1.36
N VAL A 276 6.08 -6.37 2.15
CA VAL A 276 5.99 -4.98 2.58
C VAL A 276 6.53 -4.04 1.49
N PHE A 277 7.64 -4.40 0.85
CA PHE A 277 8.34 -3.53 -0.11
C PHE A 277 7.76 -3.59 -1.52
N GLU A 278 7.40 -4.78 -2.00
CA GLU A 278 6.99 -5.03 -3.38
C GLU A 278 5.87 -4.08 -3.85
N PRO A 279 4.80 -3.83 -3.06
CA PRO A 279 3.79 -2.84 -3.43
C PRO A 279 4.33 -1.43 -3.72
N TYR A 280 5.33 -0.98 -2.95
CA TYR A 280 5.95 0.34 -3.11
C TYR A 280 6.99 0.37 -4.23
N ILE A 281 7.71 -0.74 -4.45
CA ILE A 281 8.60 -0.90 -5.61
C ILE A 281 7.78 -0.80 -6.90
N GLN A 282 6.65 -1.52 -6.97
CA GLN A 282 5.75 -1.43 -8.12
C GLN A 282 5.10 -0.04 -8.24
N GLY A 283 4.74 0.60 -7.12
CA GLY A 283 4.31 2.00 -7.13
C GLY A 283 5.33 2.92 -7.80
N ARG A 284 6.61 2.77 -7.46
CA ARG A 284 7.72 3.55 -8.06
C ARG A 284 8.03 3.19 -9.49
N PHE A 285 7.84 1.94 -9.88
CA PHE A 285 7.86 1.53 -11.28
C PHE A 285 6.88 2.38 -12.09
N PHE A 286 5.65 2.53 -11.60
CA PHE A 286 4.63 3.33 -12.28
C PHE A 286 4.96 4.83 -12.28
N SER A 287 5.37 5.38 -11.13
CA SER A 287 5.79 6.79 -11.03
C SER A 287 6.92 7.14 -12.01
N GLY A 288 7.95 6.29 -12.06
CA GLY A 288 9.11 6.51 -12.91
C GLY A 288 8.76 6.44 -14.41
N ASN A 289 7.92 5.49 -14.82
CA ASN A 289 7.49 5.38 -16.21
C ASN A 289 6.54 6.52 -16.61
N LEU A 290 5.64 6.97 -15.72
CA LEU A 290 4.80 8.15 -15.96
C LEU A 290 5.64 9.41 -16.16
N TRP A 291 6.66 9.60 -15.31
CA TRP A 291 7.59 10.72 -15.44
C TRP A 291 8.33 10.67 -16.79
N LEU A 292 8.81 9.49 -17.20
CA LEU A 292 9.50 9.30 -18.47
C LEU A 292 8.58 9.58 -19.68
N ILE A 293 7.34 9.09 -19.64
CA ILE A 293 6.33 9.34 -20.68
C ILE A 293 5.99 10.84 -20.75
N GLY A 294 5.78 11.49 -19.61
CA GLY A 294 5.49 12.93 -19.55
C GLY A 294 6.61 13.79 -20.14
N ARG A 295 7.86 13.35 -19.99
CA ARG A 295 9.05 14.00 -20.54
C ARG A 295 9.19 13.82 -22.06
N ILE A 296 8.98 12.61 -22.57
CA ILE A 296 9.19 12.29 -23.99
C ILE A 296 7.97 12.69 -24.84
N GLY A 297 6.78 12.66 -24.24
CA GLY A 297 5.50 12.91 -24.89
C GLY A 297 4.74 11.61 -25.19
N LEU A 298 3.41 11.68 -25.10
CA LEU A 298 2.51 10.52 -25.26
C LEU A 298 2.63 9.87 -26.64
N GLU A 299 2.66 10.66 -27.71
CA GLU A 299 2.71 10.15 -29.09
C GLU A 299 3.98 9.32 -29.35
N SER A 300 5.13 9.79 -28.85
CA SER A 300 6.42 9.12 -28.97
C SER A 300 6.60 7.95 -27.99
N SER A 301 5.64 7.73 -27.08
CA SER A 301 5.73 6.71 -26.02
C SER A 301 4.58 5.69 -26.06
N ALA A 302 3.84 5.60 -27.17
CA ALA A 302 2.61 4.80 -27.25
C ALA A 302 2.79 3.33 -26.82
N GLU A 303 3.85 2.67 -27.28
CA GLU A 303 4.14 1.27 -26.89
C GLU A 303 4.39 1.14 -25.38
N LEU A 304 5.21 2.04 -24.81
CA LEU A 304 5.47 2.06 -23.37
C LEU A 304 4.19 2.35 -22.57
N VAL A 305 3.33 3.25 -23.05
CA VAL A 305 2.02 3.53 -22.43
C VAL A 305 1.19 2.25 -22.35
N ASP A 306 1.10 1.48 -23.42
CA ASP A 306 0.33 0.23 -23.45
C ASP A 306 0.93 -0.86 -22.54
N MET A 307 2.25 -0.95 -22.48
CA MET A 307 2.94 -1.84 -21.54
C MET A 307 2.67 -1.46 -20.08
N VAL A 308 2.77 -0.16 -19.76
CA VAL A 308 2.49 0.38 -18.41
C VAL A 308 1.03 0.16 -18.02
N LYS A 309 0.07 0.39 -18.93
CA LYS A 309 -1.35 0.11 -18.72
C LYS A 309 -1.62 -1.34 -18.36
N ARG A 310 -1.10 -2.29 -19.16
CA ARG A 310 -1.25 -3.73 -18.93
C ARG A 310 -0.73 -4.13 -17.57
N ARG A 311 0.51 -3.74 -17.25
CA ARG A 311 1.12 -4.05 -15.95
C ARG A 311 0.38 -3.38 -14.79
N PHE A 312 -0.08 -2.14 -14.94
CA PHE A 312 -0.88 -1.46 -13.91
C PHE A 312 -2.16 -2.21 -13.62
N LEU A 313 -2.87 -2.61 -14.67
CA LEU A 313 -4.10 -3.37 -14.55
C LEU A 313 -3.88 -4.73 -13.89
N GLU A 314 -2.86 -5.47 -14.31
CA GLU A 314 -2.44 -6.72 -13.68
C GLU A 314 -2.15 -6.50 -12.20
N SER A 315 -1.39 -5.44 -11.85
CA SER A 315 -0.95 -5.16 -10.48
C SER A 315 -2.07 -4.70 -9.53
N VAL A 316 -3.07 -3.98 -10.04
CA VAL A 316 -4.24 -3.53 -9.27
C VAL A 316 -5.30 -4.62 -9.15
N THR A 317 -5.56 -5.34 -10.24
CA THR A 317 -6.29 -6.63 -10.23
C THR A 317 -5.69 -7.56 -9.19
N ALA A 318 -4.36 -7.51 -9.11
CA ALA A 318 -3.59 -8.26 -8.18
C ALA A 318 -3.61 -7.75 -6.73
N GLY A 319 -4.26 -6.64 -6.43
CA GLY A 319 -4.19 -6.04 -5.09
C GLY A 319 -2.77 -5.81 -4.56
N ILE A 320 -1.73 -5.96 -5.39
CA ILE A 320 -0.32 -5.71 -5.07
C ILE A 320 -0.16 -4.20 -4.97
N VAL A 321 -0.60 -3.50 -6.02
CA VAL A 321 -0.62 -2.04 -6.02
C VAL A 321 -2.02 -1.54 -5.68
N ARG A 322 -2.05 -0.55 -4.78
CA ARG A 322 -3.25 0.11 -4.29
C ARG A 322 -2.97 1.60 -4.26
N ARG A 323 -4.02 2.39 -4.11
CA ARG A 323 -3.94 3.86 -4.07
C ARG A 323 -2.89 4.43 -3.09
N ARG A 324 -2.63 3.73 -1.98
CA ARG A 324 -1.66 4.16 -0.96
C ARG A 324 -0.18 4.02 -1.39
N HIS A 325 0.13 3.19 -2.38
CA HIS A 325 1.50 2.85 -2.76
C HIS A 325 2.14 3.84 -3.76
N MET A 326 1.36 4.80 -4.27
CA MET A 326 1.86 5.81 -5.21
C MET A 326 1.17 7.19 -5.03
N PRO A 327 1.77 8.29 -5.54
CA PRO A 327 1.15 9.61 -5.53
C PRO A 327 -0.26 9.67 -6.14
N ALA A 328 -1.06 10.59 -5.62
CA ALA A 328 -2.48 10.73 -5.95
C ALA A 328 -2.75 11.03 -7.42
N GLY A 329 -2.03 12.02 -7.96
CA GLY A 329 -2.19 12.46 -9.35
C GLY A 329 -1.82 11.34 -10.31
N GLU A 330 -0.71 10.66 -10.05
CA GLU A 330 -0.21 9.56 -10.87
C GLU A 330 -1.16 8.35 -10.89
N TRP A 331 -1.71 7.96 -9.73
CA TRP A 331 -2.75 6.94 -9.66
C TRP A 331 -3.96 7.32 -10.52
N ASN A 332 -4.44 8.56 -10.39
CA ASN A 332 -5.59 9.03 -11.15
C ASN A 332 -5.32 9.03 -12.66
N THR A 333 -4.09 9.36 -13.08
CA THR A 333 -3.66 9.28 -14.47
C THR A 333 -3.72 7.84 -14.98
N LEU A 334 -3.15 6.86 -14.27
CA LEU A 334 -3.16 5.46 -14.71
C LEU A 334 -4.56 4.85 -14.70
N VAL A 335 -5.36 5.19 -13.70
CA VAL A 335 -6.79 4.84 -13.70
C VAL A 335 -7.44 5.44 -14.94
N SER A 336 -7.19 6.71 -15.29
CA SER A 336 -7.77 7.33 -16.48
C SER A 336 -7.35 6.66 -17.79
N TRP A 337 -6.10 6.22 -17.89
CA TRP A 337 -5.57 5.49 -19.05
C TRP A 337 -6.16 4.09 -19.18
N THR A 338 -6.48 3.47 -18.05
CA THR A 338 -7.05 2.12 -17.99
C THR A 338 -8.57 2.12 -17.83
N LYS A 339 -9.24 3.28 -17.76
CA LYS A 339 -10.71 3.37 -17.63
C LYS A 339 -11.45 2.54 -18.68
N ASN A 340 -10.87 2.40 -19.88
CA ASN A 340 -11.42 1.60 -20.98
C ASN A 340 -10.74 0.23 -21.17
N ASP A 341 -9.56 0.03 -20.57
CA ASP A 341 -8.69 -1.15 -20.76
C ASP A 341 -8.62 -2.07 -19.52
N ILE A 342 -9.19 -1.68 -18.37
CA ILE A 342 -9.70 -2.64 -17.37
C ILE A 342 -10.57 -3.64 -18.15
N PRO A 343 -10.46 -4.97 -17.96
CA PRO A 343 -11.11 -5.94 -18.84
C PRO A 343 -12.60 -5.58 -18.96
N GLY A 344 -12.97 -5.08 -20.14
CA GLY A 344 -14.13 -4.18 -20.25
C GLY A 344 -14.41 -3.59 -21.61
N SER A 345 -13.52 -3.72 -22.62
CA SER A 345 -13.90 -3.38 -24.01
C SER A 345 -14.81 -4.44 -24.68
N SER A 346 -15.45 -5.33 -23.88
CA SER A 346 -16.79 -5.86 -24.16
C SER A 346 -17.64 -6.18 -22.89
N ARG A 347 -18.74 -5.44 -22.72
CA ARG A 347 -20.14 -5.92 -22.54
C ARG A 347 -20.62 -6.79 -21.35
N CYS A 348 -19.84 -7.14 -20.31
CA CYS A 348 -20.38 -7.83 -19.12
C CYS A 348 -19.74 -7.35 -17.79
N ARG A 349 -20.55 -6.82 -16.87
CA ARG A 349 -20.14 -6.28 -15.54
C ARG A 349 -20.21 -7.31 -14.44
N ILE A 350 -21.24 -8.17 -14.43
CA ILE A 350 -21.38 -9.25 -13.43
C ILE A 350 -21.65 -10.58 -14.12
N SER A 351 -20.90 -11.62 -13.73
CA SER A 351 -21.29 -13.02 -13.98
C SER A 351 -22.02 -13.55 -12.75
N VAL A 352 -23.30 -13.89 -12.89
CA VAL A 352 -24.09 -14.55 -11.85
C VAL A 352 -23.92 -16.05 -12.00
N VAL A 353 -23.36 -16.70 -10.98
CA VAL A 353 -23.14 -18.15 -10.93
C VAL A 353 -24.31 -18.84 -10.24
N VAL A 354 -24.97 -19.75 -10.94
CA VAL A 354 -26.13 -20.52 -10.46
C VAL A 354 -25.80 -22.03 -10.56
N PRO A 355 -25.38 -22.68 -9.46
CA PRO A 355 -25.09 -24.12 -9.47
C PRO A 355 -26.38 -24.93 -9.29
N CYS A 356 -26.79 -25.68 -10.31
CA CYS A 356 -28.06 -26.37 -10.38
C CYS A 356 -27.90 -27.89 -10.16
N PHE A 357 -28.75 -28.47 -9.31
CA PHE A 357 -28.87 -29.93 -9.17
C PHE A 357 -30.25 -30.29 -8.59
N ASN A 358 -31.13 -30.84 -9.42
CA ASN A 358 -32.49 -31.24 -9.06
C ASN A 358 -33.32 -30.13 -8.37
N VAL A 359 -33.52 -29.01 -9.08
CA VAL A 359 -34.12 -27.76 -8.58
C VAL A 359 -35.25 -27.23 -9.47
N ASP A 360 -35.90 -28.12 -10.24
CA ASP A 360 -36.94 -27.76 -11.20
C ASP A 360 -38.08 -26.93 -10.59
N ARG A 361 -38.42 -27.17 -9.31
CA ARG A 361 -39.44 -26.43 -8.55
C ARG A 361 -39.11 -24.97 -8.28
N TYR A 362 -37.84 -24.57 -8.33
CA TYR A 362 -37.40 -23.26 -7.84
C TYR A 362 -36.62 -22.44 -8.87
N VAL A 363 -35.95 -23.11 -9.81
CA VAL A 363 -35.02 -22.46 -10.74
C VAL A 363 -35.68 -21.38 -11.60
N GLU A 364 -36.96 -21.52 -11.97
CA GLU A 364 -37.69 -20.47 -12.73
C GLU A 364 -37.74 -19.15 -11.96
N ALA A 365 -38.15 -19.18 -10.68
CA ALA A 365 -38.22 -17.97 -9.85
C ALA A 365 -36.83 -17.36 -9.59
N CYS A 366 -35.81 -18.20 -9.46
CA CYS A 366 -34.43 -17.75 -9.35
C CYS A 366 -34.01 -16.98 -10.62
N LEU A 367 -34.19 -17.60 -11.81
CA LEU A 367 -33.83 -17.00 -13.09
C LEU A 367 -34.60 -15.71 -13.37
N ASP A 368 -35.90 -15.67 -13.07
CA ASP A 368 -36.70 -14.45 -13.20
C ASP A 368 -36.14 -13.30 -12.34
N SER A 369 -35.67 -13.60 -11.13
CA SER A 369 -35.07 -12.59 -10.24
C SER A 369 -33.71 -12.07 -10.75
N VAL A 370 -32.94 -12.92 -11.43
CA VAL A 370 -31.65 -12.57 -12.05
C VAL A 370 -31.88 -11.75 -13.32
N LEU A 371 -32.76 -12.20 -14.21
CA LEU A 371 -33.05 -11.53 -15.48
C LEU A 371 -33.82 -10.21 -15.30
N GLY A 372 -34.58 -10.10 -14.20
CA GLY A 372 -35.33 -8.90 -13.82
C GLY A 372 -34.49 -7.78 -13.21
N GLN A 373 -33.17 -7.95 -13.08
CA GLN A 373 -32.27 -6.91 -12.56
C GLN A 373 -32.15 -5.73 -13.53
N THR A 374 -31.99 -4.52 -12.99
CA THR A 374 -31.82 -3.28 -13.77
C THR A 374 -30.43 -3.16 -14.40
N LEU A 375 -29.44 -3.91 -13.90
CA LEU A 375 -28.12 -4.04 -14.52
C LEU A 375 -28.19 -5.01 -15.70
N ASN A 376 -28.20 -4.50 -16.93
CA ASN A 376 -28.37 -5.34 -18.12
C ASN A 376 -27.06 -5.98 -18.59
N GLU A 377 -25.91 -5.37 -18.28
CA GLU A 377 -24.59 -5.90 -18.62
C GLU A 377 -24.21 -7.04 -17.66
N LEU A 378 -24.97 -8.13 -17.68
CA LEU A 378 -24.70 -9.34 -16.91
C LEU A 378 -24.76 -10.59 -17.81
N GLU A 379 -24.12 -11.65 -17.34
CA GLU A 379 -24.36 -13.02 -17.81
C GLU A 379 -24.79 -13.88 -16.62
N CYS A 380 -25.56 -14.93 -16.89
CA CYS A 380 -26.01 -15.91 -15.91
C CYS A 380 -25.48 -17.29 -16.32
N LEU A 381 -24.54 -17.82 -15.56
CA LEU A 381 -23.91 -19.11 -15.77
C LEU A 381 -24.65 -20.16 -14.94
N CYS A 382 -25.55 -20.88 -15.60
CA CYS A 382 -26.28 -21.99 -14.99
C CYS A 382 -25.48 -23.27 -15.19
N VAL A 383 -24.83 -23.76 -14.14
CA VAL A 383 -24.04 -25.00 -14.20
C VAL A 383 -24.88 -26.14 -13.67
N ASP A 384 -25.35 -27.02 -14.55
CA ASP A 384 -26.08 -28.23 -14.17
C ASP A 384 -25.10 -29.34 -13.77
N ASP A 385 -25.23 -29.81 -12.53
CA ASP A 385 -24.38 -30.84 -11.91
C ASP A 385 -25.00 -32.24 -12.03
N GLY A 386 -25.53 -32.56 -13.22
CA GLY A 386 -26.11 -33.86 -13.54
C GLY A 386 -27.53 -34.05 -13.00
N SER A 387 -28.42 -33.07 -13.21
CA SER A 387 -29.82 -33.18 -12.79
C SER A 387 -30.54 -34.32 -13.52
N THR A 388 -31.49 -34.92 -12.82
CA THR A 388 -32.37 -36.01 -13.32
C THR A 388 -33.84 -35.59 -13.40
N ASP A 389 -34.17 -34.39 -12.92
CA ASP A 389 -35.48 -33.77 -13.04
C ASP A 389 -35.51 -32.78 -14.23
N ASN A 390 -36.56 -31.94 -14.33
CA ASN A 390 -36.73 -31.03 -15.46
C ASN A 390 -35.84 -29.76 -15.39
N THR A 391 -34.83 -29.71 -14.52
CA THR A 391 -34.00 -28.51 -14.31
C THR A 391 -33.33 -28.05 -15.61
N VAL A 392 -32.74 -28.98 -16.35
CA VAL A 392 -32.01 -28.69 -17.60
C VAL A 392 -32.96 -28.16 -18.68
N GLU A 393 -34.12 -28.78 -18.85
CA GLU A 393 -35.15 -28.37 -19.80
C GLU A 393 -35.64 -26.96 -19.50
N ILE A 394 -35.86 -26.63 -18.22
CA ILE A 394 -36.27 -25.28 -17.81
C ILE A 394 -35.20 -24.26 -18.19
N ILE A 395 -33.93 -24.49 -17.83
CA ILE A 395 -32.83 -23.55 -18.12
C ILE A 395 -32.65 -23.38 -19.63
N ARG A 396 -32.76 -24.47 -20.41
CA ARG A 396 -32.65 -24.43 -21.88
C ARG A 396 -33.71 -23.51 -22.51
N ARG A 397 -34.98 -23.61 -22.05
CA ARG A 397 -36.05 -22.69 -22.49
C ARG A 397 -35.77 -21.22 -22.17
N TYR A 398 -35.07 -20.95 -21.07
CA TYR A 398 -34.67 -19.59 -20.71
C TYR A 398 -33.50 -19.10 -21.56
N ALA A 399 -32.50 -19.95 -21.81
CA ALA A 399 -31.35 -19.63 -22.68
C ALA A 399 -31.75 -19.35 -24.14
N GLU A 400 -32.80 -20.03 -24.64
CA GLU A 400 -33.38 -19.75 -25.95
C GLU A 400 -34.04 -18.36 -26.04
N LYS A 401 -34.56 -17.85 -24.91
CA LYS A 401 -35.28 -16.56 -24.85
C LYS A 401 -34.36 -15.38 -24.50
N ASP A 402 -33.33 -15.61 -23.69
CA ASP A 402 -32.43 -14.56 -23.22
C ASP A 402 -30.96 -14.97 -23.39
N PRO A 403 -30.20 -14.29 -24.28
CA PRO A 403 -28.82 -14.65 -24.58
C PRO A 403 -27.84 -14.39 -23.42
N ARG A 404 -28.30 -13.77 -22.32
CA ARG A 404 -27.51 -13.61 -21.10
C ARG A 404 -27.36 -14.93 -20.34
N ILE A 405 -28.23 -15.92 -20.58
CA ILE A 405 -28.16 -17.22 -19.91
C ILE A 405 -27.28 -18.19 -20.70
N ARG A 406 -26.33 -18.80 -20.00
CA ARG A 406 -25.49 -19.88 -20.52
C ARG A 406 -25.68 -21.12 -19.65
N LEU A 407 -26.23 -22.16 -20.26
CA LEU A 407 -26.29 -23.50 -19.66
C LEU A 407 -24.95 -24.22 -19.87
N ILE A 408 -24.42 -24.77 -18.78
CA ILE A 408 -23.17 -25.53 -18.76
C ILE A 408 -23.47 -26.86 -18.07
N GLU A 409 -23.43 -27.96 -18.81
CA GLU A 409 -23.75 -29.29 -18.28
C GLU A 409 -22.45 -30.02 -17.86
N GLN A 410 -22.45 -30.69 -16.71
CA GLN A 410 -21.40 -31.61 -16.24
C GLN A 410 -21.99 -32.89 -15.65
N PRO A 411 -21.20 -33.98 -15.57
CA PRO A 411 -21.50 -35.08 -14.65
C PRO A 411 -21.61 -34.59 -13.20
N HIS A 412 -22.31 -35.33 -12.35
CA HIS A 412 -22.44 -35.01 -10.93
C HIS A 412 -21.08 -35.06 -10.22
N MET A 413 -20.49 -33.88 -9.96
CA MET A 413 -19.17 -33.70 -9.33
C MET A 413 -19.24 -32.89 -8.03
N GLY A 414 -20.43 -32.38 -7.68
CA GLY A 414 -20.67 -31.62 -6.46
C GLY A 414 -20.69 -30.11 -6.69
N VAL A 415 -21.39 -29.42 -5.78
CA VAL A 415 -21.67 -27.98 -5.88
C VAL A 415 -20.41 -27.09 -5.93
N TYR A 416 -19.31 -27.51 -5.28
CA TYR A 416 -18.05 -26.76 -5.32
C TYR A 416 -17.48 -26.72 -6.74
N GLU A 417 -17.57 -27.84 -7.48
CA GLU A 417 -17.01 -27.93 -8.83
C GLU A 417 -17.89 -27.16 -9.80
N ALA A 418 -19.21 -27.23 -9.66
CA ALA A 418 -20.12 -26.40 -10.44
C ALA A 418 -19.80 -24.91 -10.29
N ARG A 419 -19.54 -24.43 -9.07
CA ARG A 419 -19.12 -23.05 -8.80
C ARG A 419 -17.73 -22.73 -9.40
N ASN A 420 -16.75 -23.61 -9.20
CA ASN A 420 -15.40 -23.43 -9.72
C ASN A 420 -15.35 -23.43 -11.25
N ARG A 421 -16.12 -24.30 -11.92
CA ARG A 421 -16.28 -24.30 -13.36
C ARG A 421 -16.89 -22.99 -13.85
N ALA A 422 -17.97 -22.52 -13.20
CA ALA A 422 -18.58 -21.24 -13.55
C ALA A 422 -17.58 -20.07 -13.39
N MET A 423 -16.79 -20.04 -12.32
CA MET A 423 -15.76 -19.01 -12.12
C MET A 423 -14.67 -19.02 -13.21
N ARG A 424 -14.30 -20.20 -13.73
CA ARG A 424 -13.38 -20.33 -14.87
C ARG A 424 -14.00 -19.81 -16.17
N GLU A 425 -15.30 -19.97 -16.36
CA GLU A 425 -16.03 -19.56 -17.57
C GLU A 425 -16.58 -18.12 -17.53
N ALA A 426 -16.51 -17.47 -16.37
CA ALA A 426 -17.01 -16.12 -16.12
C ALA A 426 -16.22 -15.05 -16.89
N ARG A 427 -16.97 -14.08 -17.44
CA ARG A 427 -16.48 -12.95 -18.23
C ARG A 427 -16.67 -11.61 -17.54
N GLY A 428 -17.59 -11.54 -16.58
CA GLY A 428 -17.92 -10.33 -15.82
C GLY A 428 -16.74 -9.77 -15.02
N GLU A 429 -16.73 -8.46 -14.79
CA GLU A 429 -15.74 -7.82 -13.91
C GLU A 429 -15.85 -8.37 -12.47
N PHE A 430 -17.09 -8.58 -12.01
CA PHE A 430 -17.41 -9.19 -10.73
C PHE A 430 -18.16 -10.51 -10.90
N ILE A 431 -18.02 -11.38 -9.90
CA ILE A 431 -18.76 -12.63 -9.76
C ILE A 431 -19.75 -12.47 -8.61
N ALA A 432 -21.02 -12.80 -8.87
CA ALA A 432 -22.06 -12.95 -7.87
C ALA A 432 -22.49 -14.42 -7.81
N PHE A 433 -22.90 -14.91 -6.64
CA PHE A 433 -23.39 -16.28 -6.47
C PHE A 433 -24.87 -16.26 -6.08
N MET A 434 -25.66 -17.08 -6.75
CA MET A 434 -27.08 -17.27 -6.47
C MET A 434 -27.37 -18.76 -6.38
N ASP A 435 -27.81 -19.23 -5.22
CA ASP A 435 -28.29 -20.61 -5.10
C ASP A 435 -29.63 -20.72 -5.85
N PRO A 436 -29.87 -21.80 -6.62
CA PRO A 436 -30.98 -21.92 -7.57
C PRO A 436 -32.37 -21.98 -6.94
N ASP A 437 -32.45 -22.08 -5.62
CA ASP A 437 -33.68 -22.08 -4.82
C ASP A 437 -33.96 -20.77 -4.09
N ASP A 438 -33.06 -19.80 -4.23
CA ASP A 438 -33.14 -18.46 -3.66
C ASP A 438 -33.53 -17.41 -4.72
N LEU A 439 -33.55 -16.13 -4.33
CA LEU A 439 -33.88 -15.02 -5.22
C LEU A 439 -33.32 -13.67 -4.76
N TYR A 440 -33.16 -12.75 -5.71
CA TYR A 440 -32.92 -11.34 -5.39
C TYR A 440 -34.21 -10.65 -4.91
N PRO A 441 -34.18 -9.92 -3.79
CA PRO A 441 -35.36 -9.26 -3.20
C PRO A 441 -35.88 -8.06 -3.99
N SER A 442 -35.05 -7.43 -4.81
CA SER A 442 -35.41 -6.26 -5.62
C SER A 442 -34.64 -6.23 -6.93
N LYS A 443 -35.08 -5.40 -7.88
CA LYS A 443 -34.49 -5.31 -9.23
C LYS A 443 -33.16 -4.57 -9.28
N ASP A 444 -32.80 -3.81 -8.24
CA ASP A 444 -31.60 -2.96 -8.24
C ASP A 444 -30.40 -3.56 -7.52
N VAL A 445 -30.53 -4.79 -7.00
CA VAL A 445 -29.50 -5.42 -6.17
C VAL A 445 -28.14 -5.46 -6.84
N LEU A 446 -28.06 -6.00 -8.05
CA LEU A 446 -26.80 -6.16 -8.77
C LEU A 446 -26.20 -4.80 -9.16
N ALA A 447 -27.04 -3.84 -9.56
CA ALA A 447 -26.60 -2.48 -9.86
C ALA A 447 -26.00 -1.80 -8.62
N ARG A 448 -26.66 -1.94 -7.46
CA ARG A 448 -26.21 -1.37 -6.17
C ARG A 448 -24.90 -2.00 -5.71
N LEU A 449 -24.78 -3.33 -5.73
CA LEU A 449 -23.54 -4.02 -5.38
C LEU A 449 -22.39 -3.58 -6.31
N TYR A 450 -22.61 -3.57 -7.63
CA TYR A 450 -21.59 -3.19 -8.61
C TYR A 450 -21.11 -1.75 -8.44
N SER A 451 -22.02 -0.76 -8.47
CA SER A 451 -21.68 0.67 -8.33
C SER A 451 -20.97 0.95 -7.01
N SER A 452 -21.47 0.37 -5.91
CA SER A 452 -20.87 0.55 -4.59
C SER A 452 -19.42 0.02 -4.51
N ALA A 453 -19.09 -1.07 -5.20
CA ALA A 453 -17.71 -1.55 -5.33
C ALA A 453 -16.89 -0.65 -6.28
N LYS A 454 -17.37 -0.47 -7.51
CA LYS A 454 -16.66 0.17 -8.62
C LYS A 454 -16.34 1.64 -8.34
N ASP A 455 -17.31 2.40 -7.87
CA ASP A 455 -17.18 3.85 -7.64
C ASP A 455 -16.21 4.16 -6.50
N ASN A 456 -15.96 3.19 -5.62
CA ASN A 456 -15.02 3.28 -4.50
C ASN A 456 -13.69 2.58 -4.77
N GLY A 457 -13.49 1.98 -5.95
CA GLY A 457 -12.27 1.24 -6.30
C GLY A 457 -12.02 0.01 -5.42
N LEU A 458 -13.10 -0.66 -4.97
CA LEU A 458 -13.04 -1.83 -4.08
C LEU A 458 -13.23 -3.14 -4.87
N LEU A 459 -12.58 -4.20 -4.39
CA LEU A 459 -12.59 -5.52 -5.04
C LEU A 459 -13.75 -6.42 -4.57
N ALA A 460 -14.53 -5.96 -3.60
CA ALA A 460 -15.72 -6.63 -3.12
C ALA A 460 -16.76 -5.63 -2.58
N SER A 461 -18.03 -6.02 -2.67
CA SER A 461 -19.15 -5.33 -2.02
C SER A 461 -20.15 -6.36 -1.52
N GLY A 462 -20.79 -6.08 -0.39
CA GLY A 462 -21.79 -6.97 0.19
C GLY A 462 -22.92 -6.22 0.86
N GLY A 463 -24.11 -6.81 0.80
CA GLY A 463 -25.32 -6.26 1.41
C GLY A 463 -25.88 -7.11 2.54
N SER A 464 -27.06 -6.75 3.02
CA SER A 464 -27.79 -7.48 4.04
C SER A 464 -28.55 -8.68 3.46
N LEU A 465 -28.68 -9.75 4.25
CA LEU A 465 -29.47 -10.93 3.89
C LEU A 465 -30.83 -10.90 4.61
N GLN A 466 -31.86 -11.47 3.98
CA GLN A 466 -33.13 -11.82 4.63
C GLN A 466 -33.46 -13.30 4.39
N THR A 467 -34.41 -13.83 5.14
CA THR A 467 -34.91 -15.20 4.95
C THR A 467 -36.39 -15.19 4.60
N PHE A 468 -36.86 -16.20 3.87
CA PHE A 468 -38.28 -16.36 3.56
C PHE A 468 -38.71 -17.83 3.52
N THR A 469 -39.95 -18.10 3.93
CA THR A 469 -40.56 -19.44 3.89
C THR A 469 -41.36 -19.67 2.60
N PRO A 470 -41.77 -20.91 2.28
CA PRO A 470 -42.46 -21.22 1.03
C PRO A 470 -43.82 -20.52 0.85
N ASP A 471 -44.45 -20.12 1.96
CA ASP A 471 -45.67 -19.29 2.00
C ASP A 471 -45.40 -17.79 1.77
N GLY A 472 -44.15 -17.41 1.49
CA GLY A 472 -43.73 -16.03 1.20
C GLY A 472 -43.49 -15.17 2.44
N LYS A 473 -43.59 -15.73 3.66
CA LYS A 473 -43.36 -14.96 4.88
C LYS A 473 -41.86 -14.65 5.04
N VAL A 474 -41.55 -13.35 5.09
CA VAL A 474 -40.18 -12.84 5.25
C VAL A 474 -39.83 -12.68 6.72
N SER A 475 -38.60 -13.06 7.10
CA SER A 475 -38.04 -12.79 8.42
C SER A 475 -36.57 -12.37 8.33
N TYR A 476 -36.14 -11.49 9.24
CA TYR A 476 -34.74 -11.06 9.33
C TYR A 476 -33.89 -12.15 10.01
N VAL A 477 -32.66 -12.30 9.52
CA VAL A 477 -31.75 -13.44 9.74
C VAL A 477 -31.49 -13.77 11.21
N GLN A 478 -31.37 -15.06 11.51
CA GLN A 478 -31.01 -15.62 12.82
C GLN A 478 -29.59 -15.28 13.32
N LYS A 479 -28.66 -14.82 12.45
CA LYS A 479 -27.26 -14.51 12.80
C LYS A 479 -26.97 -13.00 12.67
N PRO A 480 -26.46 -12.34 13.74
CA PRO A 480 -26.43 -10.87 13.83
C PRO A 480 -25.47 -10.15 12.85
N LYS A 481 -24.46 -10.84 12.30
CA LYS A 481 -23.49 -10.22 11.35
C LYS A 481 -23.89 -10.35 9.87
N ASN A 482 -25.04 -10.95 9.55
CA ASN A 482 -25.50 -11.09 8.16
C ASN A 482 -26.21 -9.85 7.61
N THR A 483 -26.27 -8.77 8.38
CA THR A 483 -26.86 -7.48 7.97
C THR A 483 -25.91 -6.33 8.25
N PHE A 484 -26.04 -5.27 7.46
CA PHE A 484 -25.34 -4.01 7.64
C PHE A 484 -26.35 -2.91 7.97
N LYS A 485 -25.97 -2.01 8.88
CA LYS A 485 -26.84 -0.90 9.31
C LYS A 485 -26.52 0.41 8.60
N ILE A 486 -25.28 0.57 8.14
CA ILE A 486 -24.76 1.81 7.59
C ILE A 486 -23.93 1.45 6.37
N GLU A 487 -24.07 2.25 5.31
CA GLU A 487 -23.23 2.13 4.14
C GLU A 487 -21.83 2.65 4.45
N LYS A 488 -20.80 1.80 4.38
CA LYS A 488 -19.41 2.21 4.60
C LYS A 488 -18.41 1.24 4.00
N THR A 489 -17.20 1.72 3.76
CA THR A 489 -16.05 0.84 3.52
C THR A 489 -15.65 0.20 4.84
N MET A 490 -15.50 -1.12 4.84
CA MET A 490 -15.09 -1.90 6.01
C MET A 490 -13.84 -2.69 5.68
N ARG A 491 -12.88 -2.73 6.63
CA ARG A 491 -11.79 -3.69 6.60
C ARG A 491 -12.28 -5.06 7.03
N PHE A 492 -11.88 -6.11 6.33
CA PHE A 492 -12.19 -7.47 6.73
C PHE A 492 -11.56 -7.82 8.08
N SER A 493 -10.39 -7.25 8.40
CA SER A 493 -9.78 -7.37 9.74
C SER A 493 -10.62 -6.78 10.87
N GLU A 494 -11.58 -5.90 10.58
CA GLU A 494 -12.55 -5.40 11.57
C GLU A 494 -13.85 -6.20 11.55
N TYR A 495 -14.22 -6.76 10.40
CA TYR A 495 -15.49 -7.46 10.20
C TYR A 495 -15.43 -8.94 10.64
N GLN A 496 -14.42 -9.66 10.15
CA GLN A 496 -14.05 -11.04 10.47
C GLN A 496 -15.23 -12.02 10.52
N TRP A 497 -16.11 -11.96 9.53
CA TRP A 497 -17.27 -12.84 9.41
C TRP A 497 -17.38 -13.35 7.98
N ALA A 498 -17.19 -14.66 7.82
CA ALA A 498 -17.11 -15.32 6.52
C ALA A 498 -18.32 -16.22 6.23
N LEU A 499 -19.50 -15.90 6.78
CA LEU A 499 -20.74 -16.61 6.47
C LEU A 499 -21.63 -15.78 5.54
N ALA A 500 -22.52 -16.48 4.82
CA ALA A 500 -23.45 -15.90 3.85
C ALA A 500 -22.73 -15.19 2.69
N TYR A 501 -21.84 -15.91 2.00
CA TYR A 501 -21.04 -15.43 0.87
C TYR A 501 -21.88 -14.93 -0.32
N VAL A 502 -23.06 -15.52 -0.53
CA VAL A 502 -23.98 -15.19 -1.63
C VAL A 502 -24.46 -13.73 -1.67
N ARG A 503 -24.39 -13.01 -0.54
CA ARG A 503 -24.78 -11.58 -0.47
C ARG A 503 -23.66 -10.62 -0.89
N PHE A 504 -22.57 -11.15 -1.43
CA PHE A 504 -21.42 -10.38 -1.92
C PHE A 504 -21.20 -10.58 -3.41
N ILE A 505 -20.58 -9.57 -4.00
CA ILE A 505 -19.88 -9.69 -5.27
C ILE A 505 -18.36 -9.63 -5.03
N TYR A 506 -17.63 -10.37 -5.84
CA TYR A 506 -16.18 -10.52 -5.74
C TYR A 506 -15.53 -10.19 -7.08
N SER A 507 -14.42 -9.45 -7.08
CA SER A 507 -13.66 -9.20 -8.30
C SER A 507 -13.22 -10.53 -8.92
N ARG A 508 -13.64 -10.81 -10.16
CA ARG A 508 -13.22 -12.01 -10.90
C ARG A 508 -11.70 -12.07 -11.01
N ALA A 509 -11.12 -10.91 -11.28
CA ALA A 509 -9.71 -10.74 -11.53
C ALA A 509 -8.87 -11.05 -10.25
N LEU A 510 -9.38 -10.65 -9.08
CA LEU A 510 -8.81 -11.06 -7.78
C LEU A 510 -8.84 -12.57 -7.59
N LEU A 511 -10.01 -13.20 -7.82
CA LEU A 511 -10.22 -14.64 -7.62
C LEU A 511 -9.33 -15.48 -8.53
N GLN A 512 -9.24 -15.13 -9.83
CA GLN A 512 -8.44 -15.87 -10.81
C GLN A 512 -6.94 -15.84 -10.47
N ARG A 513 -6.43 -14.65 -10.16
CA ARG A 513 -4.99 -14.46 -9.98
C ARG A 513 -4.47 -15.03 -8.65
N LEU A 514 -5.31 -15.10 -7.62
CA LEU A 514 -4.96 -15.77 -6.36
C LEU A 514 -5.42 -17.23 -6.31
N GLU A 515 -5.94 -17.75 -7.42
CA GLU A 515 -6.49 -19.11 -7.52
C GLU A 515 -7.48 -19.42 -6.38
N ILE A 516 -8.27 -18.42 -5.96
CA ILE A 516 -9.24 -18.56 -4.89
C ILE A 516 -10.43 -19.34 -5.44
N CYS A 517 -10.55 -20.59 -5.01
CA CYS A 517 -11.59 -21.51 -5.41
C CYS A 517 -12.38 -22.02 -4.20
N PHE A 518 -13.56 -22.58 -4.44
CA PHE A 518 -14.25 -23.36 -3.43
C PHE A 518 -13.49 -24.66 -3.21
N PRO A 519 -13.14 -25.01 -1.96
CA PRO A 519 -12.46 -26.27 -1.68
C PRO A 519 -13.38 -27.46 -2.01
N PRO A 520 -12.81 -28.64 -2.33
CA PRO A 520 -13.53 -29.81 -2.84
C PRO A 520 -14.29 -30.55 -1.73
N PHE A 521 -15.21 -29.84 -1.07
CA PHE A 521 -16.04 -30.31 0.03
C PHE A 521 -17.51 -30.22 -0.39
N GLY A 522 -18.30 -31.27 -0.12
CA GLY A 522 -19.74 -31.25 -0.34
C GLY A 522 -20.49 -30.33 0.64
N ARG A 523 -19.86 -29.93 1.75
CA ARG A 523 -20.43 -29.06 2.78
C ARG A 523 -19.37 -28.09 3.33
N PHE A 524 -19.80 -26.89 3.69
CA PHE A 524 -18.96 -25.86 4.35
C PHE A 524 -17.77 -25.38 3.49
N GLN A 525 -17.88 -25.47 2.17
CA GLN A 525 -16.90 -24.91 1.23
C GLN A 525 -16.97 -23.38 1.12
N ASP A 526 -18.09 -22.79 1.54
CA ASP A 526 -18.40 -21.37 1.36
C ASP A 526 -17.65 -20.46 2.32
N PRO A 527 -17.51 -20.76 3.63
CA PRO A 527 -16.78 -19.87 4.52
C PRO A 527 -15.28 -19.77 4.21
N PRO A 528 -14.56 -20.87 3.90
CA PRO A 528 -13.16 -20.77 3.51
C PRO A 528 -12.95 -19.97 2.22
N PHE A 529 -13.85 -20.11 1.22
CA PHE A 529 -13.83 -19.30 0.00
C PHE A 529 -14.01 -17.81 0.33
N MET A 530 -15.06 -17.48 1.09
CA MET A 530 -15.38 -16.10 1.43
C MET A 530 -14.26 -15.45 2.26
N ALA A 531 -13.69 -16.19 3.22
CA ALA A 531 -12.57 -15.73 4.03
C ALA A 531 -11.35 -15.45 3.15
N ALA A 532 -10.95 -16.37 2.28
CA ALA A 532 -9.84 -16.16 1.34
C ALA A 532 -10.07 -14.91 0.48
N ALA A 533 -11.27 -14.76 -0.10
CA ALA A 533 -11.61 -13.64 -0.96
C ALA A 533 -11.58 -12.29 -0.22
N LEU A 534 -12.15 -12.20 0.99
CA LEU A 534 -12.21 -10.94 1.74
C LEU A 534 -10.90 -10.60 2.48
N ILE A 535 -10.10 -11.60 2.89
CA ILE A 535 -8.72 -11.37 3.36
C ILE A 535 -7.92 -10.75 2.23
N ALA A 536 -7.98 -11.34 1.03
CA ALA A 536 -7.25 -10.85 -0.14
C ALA A 536 -7.71 -9.45 -0.58
N ALA A 537 -9.02 -9.17 -0.51
CA ALA A 537 -9.55 -7.85 -0.81
C ALA A 537 -9.12 -6.78 0.22
N GLU A 538 -8.81 -7.17 1.46
CA GLU A 538 -8.63 -6.35 2.68
C GLU A 538 -9.84 -5.48 3.05
N GLU A 539 -10.46 -4.80 2.09
CA GLU A 539 -11.58 -3.88 2.25
C GLU A 539 -12.71 -4.22 1.30
N PHE A 540 -13.95 -4.03 1.76
CA PHE A 540 -15.15 -4.19 0.95
C PHE A 540 -16.16 -3.10 1.27
N ARG A 541 -17.08 -2.85 0.33
CA ARG A 541 -18.20 -1.94 0.57
C ARG A 541 -19.33 -2.69 1.25
N ALA A 542 -19.69 -2.29 2.47
CA ALA A 542 -20.87 -2.77 3.17
C ALA A 542 -22.04 -1.86 2.83
N ILE A 543 -23.13 -2.41 2.28
CA ILE A 543 -24.37 -1.67 2.01
C ILE A 543 -25.53 -2.18 2.87
N PRO A 544 -26.39 -1.31 3.44
CA PRO A 544 -27.47 -1.75 4.32
C PRO A 544 -28.61 -2.44 3.57
N ASP A 545 -28.70 -2.22 2.26
CA ASP A 545 -29.68 -2.81 1.35
C ASP A 545 -29.81 -4.33 1.56
N ILE A 546 -31.04 -4.84 1.54
CA ILE A 546 -31.27 -6.28 1.49
C ILE A 546 -30.98 -6.73 0.06
N VAL A 547 -29.95 -7.55 -0.11
CA VAL A 547 -29.44 -7.98 -1.43
C VAL A 547 -29.64 -9.47 -1.68
N TYR A 548 -30.13 -10.22 -0.72
CA TYR A 548 -30.29 -11.67 -0.89
C TYR A 548 -31.45 -12.19 -0.05
N SER A 549 -32.35 -12.98 -0.66
CA SER A 549 -33.44 -13.67 0.03
C SER A 549 -33.15 -15.16 0.06
N TYR A 550 -32.87 -15.68 1.26
CA TYR A 550 -32.55 -17.08 1.49
C TYR A 550 -33.80 -17.88 1.87
N ARG A 551 -34.11 -18.94 1.12
CA ARG A 551 -35.29 -19.77 1.35
C ARG A 551 -35.05 -20.74 2.51
N ILE A 552 -36.01 -20.82 3.43
CA ILE A 552 -35.98 -21.73 4.58
C ILE A 552 -37.23 -22.59 4.66
N GLY A 553 -37.17 -23.71 5.39
CA GLY A 553 -38.35 -24.51 5.75
C GLY A 553 -38.90 -25.47 4.69
N TYR A 554 -38.27 -25.59 3.51
CA TYR A 554 -38.67 -26.52 2.45
C TYR A 554 -37.78 -27.77 2.33
N LYS A 555 -36.48 -27.65 2.65
CA LYS A 555 -35.53 -28.76 2.74
C LYS A 555 -35.32 -29.17 4.20
N LYS A 556 -35.44 -30.46 4.50
CA LYS A 556 -34.94 -31.05 5.77
C LYS A 556 -33.59 -31.69 5.48
N VAL A 557 -32.54 -31.18 6.11
CA VAL A 557 -31.23 -31.86 6.11
C VAL A 557 -31.28 -32.93 7.18
N ASP A 558 -31.25 -34.20 6.77
CA ASP A 558 -31.15 -35.31 7.72
C ASP A 558 -29.71 -35.43 8.21
N TRP A 559 -29.49 -35.05 9.47
CA TRP A 559 -28.22 -35.24 10.18
C TRP A 559 -28.21 -36.54 10.99
N LYS A 560 -29.33 -37.28 11.05
CA LYS A 560 -29.48 -38.48 11.87
C LYS A 560 -28.98 -39.75 11.17
N SER A 561 -28.82 -39.71 9.86
CA SER A 561 -28.45 -40.87 9.03
C SER A 561 -26.94 -41.01 8.83
N GLY A 562 -26.12 -40.99 9.89
CA GLY A 562 -24.70 -41.39 9.82
C GLY A 562 -23.88 -40.84 8.63
N ASP A 563 -24.22 -39.65 8.10
CA ASP A 563 -23.64 -39.08 6.89
C ASP A 563 -22.27 -38.47 7.26
N CYS A 564 -21.34 -39.38 7.58
CA CYS A 564 -19.99 -39.10 8.01
C CYS A 564 -19.27 -38.20 7.00
N ILE A 565 -19.63 -38.31 5.72
CA ILE A 565 -19.03 -37.53 4.63
C ILE A 565 -19.37 -36.04 4.80
N ARG A 566 -20.65 -35.66 4.95
CA ARG A 566 -21.02 -34.25 5.14
C ARG A 566 -20.47 -33.65 6.42
N PHE A 567 -20.42 -34.44 7.49
CA PHE A 567 -19.84 -33.99 8.76
C PHE A 567 -18.31 -33.82 8.65
N ARG A 568 -17.62 -34.78 8.02
CA ARG A 568 -16.18 -34.71 7.73
C ARG A 568 -15.83 -33.51 6.86
N ASP A 569 -16.58 -33.28 5.78
CA ASP A 569 -16.41 -32.13 4.89
C ASP A 569 -16.61 -30.81 5.62
N ALA A 570 -17.60 -30.74 6.52
CA ALA A 570 -17.78 -29.59 7.39
C ALA A 570 -16.57 -29.36 8.31
N LEU A 571 -16.01 -30.42 8.93
CA LEU A 571 -14.80 -30.32 9.75
C LEU A 571 -13.59 -29.85 8.92
N LYS A 572 -13.40 -30.37 7.71
CA LYS A 572 -12.33 -29.92 6.80
C LYS A 572 -12.48 -28.44 6.46
N GLY A 573 -13.69 -27.99 6.13
CA GLY A 573 -13.99 -26.59 5.87
C GLY A 573 -13.73 -25.70 7.09
N ILE A 574 -14.16 -26.11 8.28
CA ILE A 574 -13.91 -25.38 9.53
C ILE A 574 -12.41 -25.31 9.84
N GLY A 575 -11.68 -26.41 9.63
CA GLY A 575 -10.23 -26.47 9.83
C GLY A 575 -9.48 -25.55 8.88
N MET A 576 -9.90 -25.49 7.63
CA MET A 576 -9.37 -24.57 6.64
C MET A 576 -9.65 -23.10 7.03
N LEU A 577 -10.87 -22.80 7.48
CA LEU A 577 -11.23 -21.47 7.99
C LEU A 577 -10.37 -21.07 9.21
N ALA A 578 -10.18 -21.99 10.17
CA ALA A 578 -9.34 -21.77 11.33
C ALA A 578 -7.86 -21.55 10.93
N SER A 579 -7.37 -22.29 9.95
CA SER A 579 -6.00 -22.13 9.43
C SER A 579 -5.82 -20.77 8.74
N GLN A 580 -6.78 -20.34 7.94
CA GLN A 580 -6.79 -19.00 7.33
C GLN A 580 -6.83 -17.90 8.40
N ALA A 581 -7.63 -18.07 9.45
CA ALA A 581 -7.69 -17.14 10.58
C ALA A 581 -6.35 -17.05 11.32
N ALA A 582 -5.68 -18.18 11.55
CA ALA A 582 -4.37 -18.21 12.20
C ALA A 582 -3.28 -17.55 11.34
N GLN A 583 -3.23 -17.88 10.05
CA GLN A 583 -2.26 -17.31 9.11
C GLN A 583 -2.39 -15.79 8.95
N ALA A 584 -3.63 -15.29 8.96
CA ALA A 584 -3.93 -13.86 8.82
C ALA A 584 -3.97 -13.10 10.16
N ASP A 585 -3.73 -13.77 11.29
CA ASP A 585 -3.84 -13.22 12.66
C ASP A 585 -5.21 -12.54 12.92
N LEU A 586 -6.30 -13.26 12.60
CA LEU A 586 -7.68 -12.78 12.67
C LEU A 586 -8.46 -13.49 13.79
N PRO A 587 -8.44 -12.96 15.04
CA PRO A 587 -9.05 -13.64 16.19
C PRO A 587 -10.58 -13.77 16.12
N GLY A 588 -11.28 -12.77 15.57
CA GLY A 588 -12.72 -12.86 15.35
C GLY A 588 -13.12 -13.88 14.28
N LEU A 589 -12.23 -14.15 13.30
CA LEU A 589 -12.45 -15.21 12.31
C LEU A 589 -12.20 -16.59 12.95
N MET A 590 -11.23 -16.67 13.87
CA MET A 590 -11.01 -17.87 14.68
C MET A 590 -12.23 -18.17 15.57
N GLU A 591 -12.80 -17.16 16.23
CA GLU A 591 -14.05 -17.30 16.98
C GLU A 591 -15.22 -17.76 16.10
N CYS A 592 -15.28 -17.28 14.85
CA CYS A 592 -16.26 -17.75 13.87
C CYS A 592 -16.08 -19.25 13.58
N ALA A 593 -14.84 -19.72 13.37
CA ALA A 593 -14.55 -21.15 13.14
C ALA A 593 -14.92 -22.01 14.36
N GLU A 594 -14.57 -21.56 15.57
CA GLU A 594 -14.90 -22.24 16.83
C GLU A 594 -16.42 -22.35 17.05
N SER A 595 -17.16 -21.26 16.80
CA SER A 595 -18.62 -21.25 16.92
C SER A 595 -19.27 -22.22 15.94
N GLU A 596 -18.76 -22.30 14.70
CA GLU A 596 -19.26 -23.27 13.72
C GLU A 596 -18.90 -24.71 14.07
N LEU A 597 -17.72 -24.97 14.66
CA LEU A 597 -17.37 -26.29 15.19
C LEU A 597 -18.37 -26.72 16.27
N ALA A 598 -18.64 -25.86 17.25
CA ALA A 598 -19.60 -26.14 18.32
C ALA A 598 -21.01 -26.37 17.75
N ALA A 599 -21.45 -25.55 16.79
CA ALA A 599 -22.76 -25.70 16.16
C ALA A 599 -22.91 -27.04 15.40
N HIS A 600 -21.85 -27.50 14.71
CA HIS A 600 -21.90 -28.78 13.99
C HIS A 600 -21.85 -29.98 14.93
N LEU A 601 -21.05 -29.93 16.00
CA LEU A 601 -21.03 -30.98 17.03
C LEU A 601 -22.40 -31.13 17.71
N ASN A 602 -23.11 -30.03 17.97
CA ASN A 602 -24.45 -30.05 18.57
C ASN A 602 -25.55 -30.57 17.63
N ARG A 603 -25.36 -30.51 16.31
CA ARG A 603 -26.36 -30.98 15.32
C ARG A 603 -26.41 -32.51 15.22
N VAL A 604 -25.34 -33.19 15.59
CA VAL A 604 -25.28 -34.64 15.61
C VAL A 604 -25.88 -35.12 16.94
N VAL A 605 -27.17 -35.46 16.91
CA VAL A 605 -27.92 -35.94 18.08
C VAL A 605 -27.34 -37.28 18.52
N LYS A 606 -26.54 -37.30 19.60
CA LYS A 606 -25.68 -38.43 19.99
C LYS A 606 -24.80 -38.86 18.81
N PRO A 607 -23.61 -38.25 18.61
CA PRO A 607 -22.67 -38.83 17.66
C PRO A 607 -22.50 -40.30 18.02
N ASP A 608 -22.89 -41.19 17.11
CA ASP A 608 -22.51 -42.59 17.23
C ASP A 608 -20.98 -42.59 17.43
N GLU A 609 -20.47 -43.29 18.44
CA GLU A 609 -19.04 -43.35 18.73
C GLU A 609 -18.24 -43.75 17.47
N GLY A 610 -18.86 -44.54 16.57
CA GLY A 610 -18.32 -44.88 15.26
C GLY A 610 -18.16 -43.68 14.32
N MET A 611 -19.09 -42.71 14.30
CA MET A 611 -19.00 -41.53 13.43
C MET A 611 -17.84 -40.61 13.85
N LEU A 612 -17.71 -40.33 15.15
CA LEU A 612 -16.59 -39.53 15.67
C LEU A 612 -15.26 -40.25 15.49
N ALA A 613 -15.22 -41.57 15.63
CA ALA A 613 -14.01 -42.36 15.34
C ALA A 613 -13.56 -42.19 13.88
N THR A 614 -14.48 -42.20 12.91
CA THR A 614 -14.14 -42.03 11.49
C THR A 614 -13.69 -40.62 11.08
N CYS A 615 -13.90 -39.61 11.94
CA CYS A 615 -13.52 -38.22 11.69
C CYS A 615 -12.58 -37.68 12.79
N ALA A 616 -11.98 -38.57 13.58
CA ALA A 616 -11.19 -38.21 14.76
C ALA A 616 -9.98 -37.34 14.38
N ASP A 617 -9.33 -37.67 13.25
CA ASP A 617 -8.16 -36.95 12.77
C ASP A 617 -8.52 -35.52 12.33
N GLU A 618 -9.58 -35.32 11.53
CA GLU A 618 -10.03 -33.98 11.15
C GLU A 618 -10.47 -33.17 12.38
N LEU A 619 -11.19 -33.79 13.31
CA LEU A 619 -11.62 -33.13 14.54
C LEU A 619 -10.44 -32.72 15.43
N ALA A 620 -9.43 -33.60 15.56
CA ALA A 620 -8.21 -33.32 16.30
C ALA A 620 -7.43 -32.17 15.66
N ALA A 621 -7.26 -32.19 14.33
CA ALA A 621 -6.57 -31.13 13.59
C ALA A 621 -7.23 -29.75 13.77
N VAL A 622 -8.56 -29.68 13.68
CA VAL A 622 -9.30 -28.43 13.91
C VAL A 622 -9.07 -27.93 15.34
N ARG A 623 -9.22 -28.81 16.34
CA ARG A 623 -9.02 -28.46 17.76
C ARG A 623 -7.60 -28.01 18.05
N GLU A 624 -6.61 -28.67 17.46
CA GLU A 624 -5.21 -28.33 17.63
C GLU A 624 -4.91 -26.93 17.06
N THR A 625 -5.38 -26.62 15.85
CA THR A 625 -5.23 -25.29 15.24
C THR A 625 -5.85 -24.20 16.11
N ILE A 626 -7.08 -24.42 16.60
CA ILE A 626 -7.76 -23.47 17.51
C ILE A 626 -6.96 -23.32 18.82
N ALA A 627 -6.51 -24.41 19.41
CA ALA A 627 -5.76 -24.40 20.68
C ALA A 627 -4.41 -23.68 20.53
N ARG A 628 -3.67 -23.96 19.46
CA ARG A 628 -2.37 -23.35 19.15
C ARG A 628 -2.50 -21.84 18.99
N PHE A 629 -3.48 -21.39 18.21
CA PHE A 629 -3.76 -19.97 18.05
C PHE A 629 -4.10 -19.27 19.38
N LYS A 630 -4.87 -19.92 20.26
CA LYS A 630 -5.17 -19.39 21.61
C LYS A 630 -3.92 -19.26 22.48
N VAL A 631 -2.98 -20.21 22.40
CA VAL A 631 -1.72 -20.13 23.14
C VAL A 631 -0.84 -19.00 22.60
N GLU A 632 -0.71 -18.90 21.28
CA GLU A 632 0.12 -17.87 20.62
C GLU A 632 -0.43 -16.46 20.86
N SER A 633 -1.74 -16.26 20.71
CA SER A 633 -2.41 -14.99 21.01
C SER A 633 -2.33 -14.62 22.49
N LYS A 634 -2.43 -15.59 23.41
CA LYS A 634 -2.20 -15.36 24.84
C LYS A 634 -0.76 -14.97 25.14
N CYS A 635 0.23 -15.65 24.56
CA CYS A 635 1.64 -15.31 24.66
C CYS A 635 1.96 -13.91 24.09
N LEU A 636 1.30 -13.50 22.99
CA LEU A 636 1.41 -12.15 22.44
C LEU A 636 0.77 -11.11 23.37
N SER A 637 -0.40 -11.39 23.94
CA SER A 637 -1.05 -10.52 24.91
C SER A 637 -0.25 -10.38 26.22
N GLU A 638 0.38 -11.48 26.67
CA GLU A 638 1.24 -11.54 27.85
C GLU A 638 2.60 -10.91 27.59
N LYS A 639 3.19 -11.04 26.39
CA LYS A 639 4.38 -10.28 25.96
C LYS A 639 4.09 -8.80 25.82
N ASN A 640 2.92 -8.41 25.31
CA ASN A 640 2.49 -7.02 25.24
C ASN A 640 2.18 -6.46 26.64
N MET A 641 1.64 -7.27 27.56
CA MET A 641 1.49 -6.94 28.98
C MET A 641 2.81 -6.95 29.75
N ALA A 642 3.79 -7.79 29.39
CA ALA A 642 5.12 -7.82 29.98
C ALA A 642 5.97 -6.64 29.48
N CYS A 643 5.82 -6.27 28.21
CA CYS A 643 6.38 -5.05 27.63
C CYS A 643 5.75 -3.80 28.26
N SER A 644 4.46 -3.84 28.62
CA SER A 644 3.81 -2.76 29.38
C SER A 644 4.15 -2.80 30.88
N ARG A 645 4.49 -3.95 31.47
CA ARG A 645 5.00 -4.08 32.86
C ARG A 645 6.46 -3.66 33.02
N ASN A 646 7.30 -3.85 31.99
CA ASN A 646 8.70 -3.36 31.96
C ASN A 646 8.84 -1.92 31.45
N ARG A 647 7.76 -1.28 31.01
CA ARG A 647 7.63 0.18 30.99
C ARG A 647 6.90 0.68 32.23
N LYS A 648 7.48 0.43 33.42
CA LYS A 648 7.32 1.39 34.53
C LYS A 648 8.15 2.64 34.21
N ILE A 649 7.71 3.40 33.21
CA ILE A 649 7.84 4.85 33.32
C ILE A 649 6.76 5.21 34.34
N SER A 650 7.19 5.37 35.58
CA SER A 650 6.45 6.06 36.61
C SER A 650 5.88 7.34 35.99
N VAL A 651 4.56 7.35 35.75
CA VAL A 651 3.82 8.58 35.60
C VAL A 651 3.93 9.29 36.95
N LEU A 652 5.03 10.03 37.13
CA LEU A 652 5.05 11.13 38.07
C LEU A 652 3.92 12.04 37.60
N LYS A 653 2.80 12.03 38.32
CA LYS A 653 1.82 13.11 38.24
C LYS A 653 2.53 14.37 38.73
N ILE A 654 3.29 15.02 37.84
CA ILE A 654 3.77 16.38 38.09
C ILE A 654 2.53 17.27 37.91
N PHE A 655 1.80 17.46 39.01
CA PHE A 655 0.94 18.63 39.13
C PHE A 655 1.88 19.83 39.17
N LEU A 656 2.12 20.45 38.01
CA LEU A 656 2.75 21.77 37.98
C LEU A 656 1.75 22.74 38.64
N PRO A 657 2.10 23.39 39.76
CA PRO A 657 1.21 24.35 40.39
C PRO A 657 0.92 25.47 39.39
N TYR A 658 -0.32 25.97 39.38
CA TYR A 658 -0.74 27.09 38.52
C TYR A 658 0.22 28.30 38.57
N SER A 659 0.88 28.51 39.71
CA SER A 659 1.94 29.51 39.90
C SER A 659 3.20 29.27 39.06
N PHE A 660 3.62 28.01 38.84
CA PHE A 660 4.78 27.69 37.99
C PHE A 660 4.47 27.92 36.51
N MET A 661 3.26 27.59 36.07
CA MET A 661 2.83 27.80 34.69
C MET A 661 2.71 29.31 34.37
N ARG A 662 2.20 30.11 35.32
CA ARG A 662 2.22 31.57 35.25
C ARG A 662 3.64 32.14 35.16
N TRP A 663 4.56 31.64 35.99
CA TRP A 663 5.96 32.06 35.96
C TRP A 663 6.64 31.71 34.63
N TRP A 664 6.42 30.49 34.11
CA TRP A 664 7.04 30.03 32.86
C TRP A 664 6.55 30.82 31.64
N VAL A 665 5.24 31.10 31.55
CA VAL A 665 4.66 31.91 30.46
C VAL A 665 5.14 33.35 30.54
N ALA A 666 5.18 33.96 31.74
CA ALA A 666 5.69 35.31 31.92
C ALA A 666 7.18 35.42 31.54
N LYS A 667 7.98 34.39 31.86
CA LYS A 667 9.43 34.39 31.57
C LYS A 667 9.77 34.06 30.11
N ARG A 668 8.95 33.25 29.43
CA ARG A 668 9.20 32.82 28.03
C ARG A 668 8.64 33.82 27.01
N TYR A 669 7.54 34.49 27.33
CA TYR A 669 6.82 35.34 26.38
C TYR A 669 6.67 36.80 26.83
N GLY A 670 7.14 37.17 28.03
CA GLY A 670 7.25 38.58 28.46
C GLY A 670 5.95 39.28 28.90
N TYR A 671 4.87 38.53 29.15
CA TYR A 671 3.56 39.11 29.51
C TYR A 671 3.21 38.92 30.99
N ALA A 672 2.63 39.96 31.62
CA ALA A 672 2.01 39.89 32.94
C ALA A 672 0.56 39.38 32.82
N TRP A 673 0.22 38.31 33.55
CA TRP A 673 -1.12 37.72 33.54
C TRP A 673 -2.10 38.59 34.35
N PRO A 674 -3.24 39.04 33.80
CA PRO A 674 -4.15 39.94 34.53
C PRO A 674 -4.78 39.25 35.75
N GLU A 675 -4.85 39.97 36.87
CA GLU A 675 -5.61 39.57 38.05
C GLU A 675 -7.08 39.91 37.85
N SER A 676 -7.89 38.94 37.40
CA SER A 676 -9.33 39.03 37.56
C SER A 676 -9.80 38.04 38.63
N LYS A 677 -10.28 38.61 39.74
CA LYS A 677 -11.02 37.92 40.79
C LYS A 677 -12.31 37.36 40.16
N GLY A 678 -12.51 36.04 40.22
CA GLY A 678 -13.86 35.48 40.03
C GLY A 678 -14.06 34.27 39.11
N ILE A 679 -13.03 33.48 38.76
CA ILE A 679 -13.24 32.19 38.10
C ILE A 679 -12.72 31.07 39.01
N LYS A 680 -13.58 30.61 39.93
CA LYS A 680 -13.39 29.33 40.63
C LYS A 680 -14.09 28.27 39.80
N GLY A 681 -13.31 27.34 39.25
CA GLY A 681 -13.80 26.09 38.68
C GLY A 681 -14.04 26.11 37.18
N LEU A 682 -12.96 25.95 36.40
CA LEU A 682 -12.96 25.15 35.16
C LEU A 682 -11.51 24.86 34.77
N LEU A 683 -11.20 23.56 34.76
CA LEU A 683 -9.91 22.97 34.38
C LEU A 683 -9.69 23.14 32.85
N PRO A 684 -8.45 23.31 32.34
CA PRO A 684 -8.22 23.48 30.91
C PRO A 684 -7.98 22.16 30.15
N PHE A 685 -8.61 22.09 28.97
CA PHE A 685 -8.16 21.42 27.73
C PHE A 685 -7.73 19.95 27.79
N PHE A 686 -8.69 19.03 27.64
CA PHE A 686 -8.56 17.78 26.87
C PHE A 686 -9.95 17.12 26.84
N LEU A 687 -10.71 17.30 25.75
CA LEU A 687 -11.88 16.50 25.29
C LEU A 687 -12.87 17.37 24.49
N VAL A 688 -12.50 17.70 23.24
CA VAL A 688 -13.49 17.99 22.19
C VAL A 688 -13.15 17.17 20.96
N SER A 689 -13.22 15.84 21.10
CA SER A 689 -13.41 14.96 19.95
C SER A 689 -14.39 13.80 20.22
N SER A 690 -15.00 13.73 21.41
CA SER A 690 -15.93 12.64 21.78
C SER A 690 -17.38 13.08 22.03
N LEU A 691 -17.68 14.38 22.00
CA LEU A 691 -19.05 14.90 22.20
C LEU A 691 -19.74 15.39 20.92
N LEU A 692 -19.04 15.42 19.78
CA LEU A 692 -19.64 15.76 18.47
C LEU A 692 -20.13 14.53 17.69
N ASN A 693 -20.13 13.34 18.29
CA ASN A 693 -20.59 12.11 17.63
C ASN A 693 -21.83 11.48 18.28
N ARG A 694 -22.61 12.26 19.03
CA ARG A 694 -23.95 11.85 19.47
C ARG A 694 -24.94 12.98 19.22
N THR A 695 -25.96 12.65 18.45
CA THR A 695 -27.11 13.48 18.08
C THR A 695 -27.68 14.30 19.24
N SER A 696 -27.74 15.62 19.11
CA SER A 696 -28.76 16.43 19.80
C SER A 696 -29.11 17.66 18.96
N THR A 697 -30.38 17.75 18.58
CA THR A 697 -31.07 18.87 17.92
C THR A 697 -31.28 20.06 18.87
N ASP A 698 -30.23 20.51 19.57
CA ASP A 698 -30.34 21.59 20.55
C ASP A 698 -29.74 22.91 20.02
N ARG A 699 -30.63 23.87 19.68
CA ARG A 699 -30.27 25.20 19.16
C ARG A 699 -29.64 26.12 20.21
N SER A 700 -29.53 25.71 21.48
CA SER A 700 -28.95 26.54 22.54
C SER A 700 -27.41 26.61 22.53
N LEU A 701 -26.73 25.64 21.91
CA LEU A 701 -25.24 25.57 21.87
C LEU A 701 -24.60 26.56 20.87
N VAL A 702 -25.32 27.01 19.85
CA VAL A 702 -24.80 27.93 18.82
C VAL A 702 -24.56 29.35 19.38
N LYS A 703 -25.28 29.75 20.44
CA LYS A 703 -25.12 31.07 21.06
C LYS A 703 -23.80 31.24 21.84
N TYR A 704 -23.15 30.14 22.25
CA TYR A 704 -21.94 30.17 23.07
C TYR A 704 -20.64 30.03 22.28
N LEU A 705 -20.69 29.59 21.02
CA LEU A 705 -19.52 29.44 20.15
C LEU A 705 -19.21 30.69 19.30
N LEU A 706 -20.19 31.58 19.13
CA LEU A 706 -20.05 32.81 18.35
C LEU A 706 -19.02 33.82 18.91
N PRO A 707 -18.81 33.97 20.23
CA PRO A 707 -17.77 34.87 20.75
C PRO A 707 -16.35 34.32 20.57
N TYR A 708 -16.19 32.99 20.45
CA TYR A 708 -14.87 32.34 20.33
C TYR A 708 -14.32 32.39 18.90
N GLY A 709 -15.17 32.41 17.87
CA GLY A 709 -14.76 32.65 16.49
C GLY A 709 -14.17 34.06 16.28
N ILE A 710 -14.73 35.06 16.97
CA ILE A 710 -14.29 36.46 16.89
C ILE A 710 -12.94 36.67 17.59
N MET A 711 -12.61 35.84 18.59
CA MET A 711 -11.34 35.92 19.30
C MET A 711 -10.16 35.37 18.47
N CYS A 712 -10.42 34.35 17.64
CA CYS A 712 -9.42 33.84 16.69
C CYS A 712 -9.12 34.85 15.58
N GLU A 713 -10.13 35.51 15.01
CA GLU A 713 -9.93 36.55 13.99
C GLU A 713 -9.05 37.71 14.48
N ARG A 714 -9.29 38.21 15.70
CA ARG A 714 -8.51 39.32 16.27
C ARG A 714 -7.07 38.94 16.61
N MET A 715 -6.79 37.68 16.94
CA MET A 715 -5.41 37.21 17.12
C MET A 715 -4.64 37.17 15.79
N PHE A 716 -5.28 36.80 14.68
CA PHE A 716 -4.58 36.73 13.39
C PHE A 716 -4.23 38.12 12.81
N THR A 717 -5.04 39.14 13.05
CA THR A 717 -4.77 40.50 12.54
C THR A 717 -3.69 41.26 13.33
N GLN A 718 -3.45 40.92 14.60
CA GLN A 718 -2.52 41.64 15.47
C GLN A 718 -1.06 41.15 15.38
N TYR A 719 -0.82 39.97 14.76
CA TYR A 719 0.51 39.36 14.62
C TYR A 719 1.05 39.29 13.18
N GLY A 720 0.47 40.06 12.24
CA GLY A 720 1.09 40.32 10.94
C GLY A 720 1.14 39.14 9.97
N TYR A 721 0.26 38.15 10.11
CA TYR A 721 0.12 37.07 9.13
C TYR A 721 -0.78 37.54 7.97
N THR A 722 -0.21 37.79 6.80
CA THR A 722 -0.94 38.31 5.63
C THR A 722 -1.52 37.22 4.71
N GLU A 723 -1.37 35.93 5.02
CA GLU A 723 -1.87 34.83 4.18
C GLU A 723 -2.32 33.59 4.99
N TRP A 724 -3.43 32.98 4.57
CA TRP A 724 -3.83 31.62 4.97
C TRP A 724 -4.24 30.84 3.71
N ASN A 725 -3.60 29.71 3.44
CA ASN A 725 -3.80 28.89 2.23
C ASN A 725 -3.64 29.67 0.90
N GLY A 726 -2.64 30.56 0.84
CA GLY A 726 -2.20 31.19 -0.42
C GLY A 726 -3.18 32.19 -1.05
N VAL A 727 -4.10 32.76 -0.26
CA VAL A 727 -4.97 33.87 -0.69
C VAL A 727 -4.73 35.09 0.20
N PRO A 728 -4.36 36.26 -0.37
CA PRO A 728 -4.23 37.51 0.37
C PRO A 728 -5.59 38.02 0.84
N LEU A 729 -5.68 38.43 2.12
CA LEU A 729 -6.85 39.08 2.69
C LEU A 729 -6.75 40.60 2.48
N ASP A 730 -7.23 41.12 1.34
CA ASP A 730 -7.62 42.53 1.29
C ASP A 730 -8.76 42.83 0.31
N ALA A 731 -9.74 43.59 0.80
CA ALA A 731 -10.47 44.67 0.11
C ALA A 731 -11.75 45.04 0.89
N ARG A 732 -11.76 46.24 1.48
CA ARG A 732 -13.00 46.94 1.87
C ARG A 732 -13.34 48.04 0.84
N HIS A 733 -14.55 47.90 0.27
CA HIS A 733 -15.50 48.92 -0.22
C HIS A 733 -15.13 49.95 -1.31
N SER A 734 -15.90 49.94 -2.42
CA SER A 734 -16.84 51.05 -2.76
C SER A 734 -17.72 50.79 -4.01
N SER A 735 -19.04 50.83 -3.81
CA SER A 735 -20.17 51.36 -4.63
C SER A 735 -20.21 51.37 -6.18
N HIS A 736 -21.33 50.81 -6.67
CA HIS A 736 -22.20 51.19 -7.82
C HIS A 736 -22.04 50.60 -9.24
N PRO A 737 -23.17 50.43 -9.99
CA PRO A 737 -23.28 49.46 -11.08
C PRO A 737 -23.39 50.06 -12.49
N SER A 738 -23.17 49.18 -13.47
CA SER A 738 -23.76 49.12 -14.83
C SER A 738 -22.92 49.55 -16.05
N LYS A 739 -23.02 48.67 -17.06
CA LYS A 739 -22.88 48.83 -18.53
C LYS A 739 -21.49 48.77 -19.22
N PHE A 740 -21.26 47.61 -19.85
CA PHE A 740 -21.03 47.39 -21.31
C PHE A 740 -19.76 47.97 -22.00
N VAL A 741 -18.82 47.08 -22.41
CA VAL A 741 -18.39 46.74 -23.81
C VAL A 741 -16.89 46.32 -23.93
N SER A 742 -16.71 45.17 -24.60
CA SER A 742 -15.61 44.64 -25.46
C SER A 742 -14.23 44.16 -24.92
N ARG A 743 -14.07 42.84 -25.09
CA ARG A 743 -13.00 42.03 -25.73
C ARG A 743 -11.58 41.87 -25.11
N ARG A 744 -11.34 40.59 -24.77
CA ARG A 744 -10.16 39.69 -24.93
C ARG A 744 -9.34 39.33 -23.67
N SER A 745 -9.31 38.00 -23.46
CA SER A 745 -8.27 37.13 -22.85
C SER A 745 -7.97 37.20 -21.35
N LEU A 746 -8.39 36.16 -20.58
CA LEU A 746 -7.55 35.19 -19.83
C LEU A 746 -8.43 34.31 -18.88
N LEU A 747 -8.02 33.05 -18.70
CA LEU A 747 -8.55 31.99 -17.80
C LEU A 747 -8.30 32.32 -16.29
N PRO A 748 -8.60 31.43 -15.31
CA PRO A 748 -9.90 31.02 -14.73
C PRO A 748 -9.95 31.36 -13.20
N PHE A 749 -10.87 30.76 -12.44
CA PHE A 749 -11.13 30.85 -10.98
C PHE A 749 -12.32 31.71 -10.55
N GLY A 750 -13.52 31.15 -10.75
CA GLY A 750 -14.71 31.47 -9.97
C GLY A 750 -14.96 30.38 -8.94
N VAL A 751 -14.87 30.74 -7.66
CA VAL A 751 -15.49 30.04 -6.53
C VAL A 751 -16.98 30.44 -6.52
N VAL A 752 -17.88 29.48 -6.67
CA VAL A 752 -19.29 29.61 -6.28
C VAL A 752 -19.69 28.39 -5.45
N LEU A 753 -19.74 28.62 -4.14
CA LEU A 753 -20.75 28.19 -3.16
C LEU A 753 -21.54 26.90 -3.46
N PHE A 754 -21.28 25.85 -2.69
CA PHE A 754 -22.25 24.79 -2.38
C PHE A 754 -22.85 25.04 -0.99
N LEU A 755 -23.97 25.73 -0.96
CA LEU A 755 -25.01 25.59 0.07
C LEU A 755 -26.33 25.50 -0.69
N ASP A 756 -26.71 24.31 -1.14
CA ASP A 756 -28.12 23.95 -1.19
C ASP A 756 -28.34 22.43 -1.34
N LYS A 757 -29.03 21.86 -0.34
CA LYS A 757 -29.90 20.67 -0.37
C LYS A 757 -29.95 20.03 1.01
N TYR A 758 -30.73 20.63 1.90
CA TYR A 758 -31.60 19.90 2.84
C TYR A 758 -32.62 20.90 3.42
N SER A 759 -33.59 21.30 2.59
CA SER A 759 -34.89 21.78 3.07
C SER A 759 -35.97 21.57 2.00
N GLN A 760 -36.58 20.38 2.01
CA GLN A 760 -38.03 20.28 1.82
C GLN A 760 -38.55 19.26 2.84
N LYS A 761 -39.32 19.83 3.79
CA LYS A 761 -39.98 19.29 4.99
C LYS A 761 -39.12 19.04 6.22
#